data_AF-S4XBS8-F1
#
_entry.id   AF-S4XBS8-F1
#
_cell.length_a   1.000
_cell.length_b   1.000
_cell.length_c   1.000
_cell.angle_alpha   90.00
_cell.angle_beta   90.00
_cell.angle_gamma   90.00
#
_symmetry.space_group_name_H-M   'P 1'
#
loop_
_entity.id
_entity.type
_entity.pdbx_description
1 polymer ?
#
loop_
_entity_poly.entity_id
_entity_poly.type
_entity_poly.pdbx_seq_one_letter_code
_entity_poly.pdbx_strand_id
1 'polypeptide(L)'
;MMKEKTPAVIPGDHGRLASSPLLLACALSALCVAVGVIVRPRIIGGFGGFGNDAQTIQTIMSSPFDAAELGLGSYAVIAQFYTAIGLADSPGAAGILGALVGALLLSIVIIRVEVTHASRLALVLALITPLLIGVYMADYSKEVLIAAGLLVIALLPANRTGEVLLVGVLVLLGAEFRTYWFIVAALYVIIRLLLSRRCSGTVARVMWMLIILSLLTGLAVWIGAGVPADSFRTDANDTVSRQSNTGSLITRFIDAPEPVGGMVNATLTSLFFIVPVPMLLKLSPYYLVIGILFALFWVSAVRAAAVAGKNNPLLMRFAALPLAFLIVQGLFEPDWGSALRHATPLIPLIIGAVALSEQERTQYPDSPPPQHSTPTARPSHRRTIMTSQTTAQPGGNRTTNVLADYLGHLRRYWWMLVVGCLIGGLGGWGVSALMTDQYTATAQVYVGTASTGSSGDAYQGALLSQKQVGSYAEIANGRALGQLVVDDLDLDKSADEVSGMITASAYKDTVILNLRAVSDDADLARDVANSAAEQLQTMVKDLNEQTSPTGRTSSAPQLALLTEAETPSSPSSPNTSVNILVGAVLGLAVGALAAIIRGLTDRRITDSDSIRGIVEAPLVGTVGYTDVLSETRHMLNFSAAPVVAAEQFRELRTNLRFLDVDNAPSVIAVTSGMSGEGKSTVALNLALALADDGESVCLVDADLRNPSLVSYVGGDLQSAVGLSTALAGDTAVADVIQLTQVDGLSVIASGPIPPNPAELLGSRRFKEALAYLAEHFDHVILDASPVLPVTDGALVASSADGVLLAVRHNSSTTDQLAATGNSLAAVNSRVLGTVFTMTPEGKGKSSYSYSYGYGTASATGSSSGGPVSESVETPHQEPHDIDAEN
;
A
#
# COMPACT_ATOMS: atom_id res chain seq x y z
N MET A 1 50.28 -9.07 -18.05
CA MET A 1 49.41 -9.19 -19.24
C MET A 1 48.54 -10.43 -19.09
N MET A 2 47.35 -10.28 -18.52
CA MET A 2 46.28 -11.27 -18.60
C MET A 2 44.98 -10.49 -18.84
N LYS A 3 44.32 -10.81 -19.94
CA LYS A 3 43.14 -10.15 -20.50
C LYS A 3 41.90 -10.72 -19.81
N GLU A 4 41.14 -9.86 -19.13
CA GLU A 4 39.86 -10.21 -18.52
C GLU A 4 38.75 -10.09 -19.58
N LYS A 5 37.91 -11.14 -19.68
CA LYS A 5 36.77 -11.23 -20.59
C LYS A 5 35.61 -10.39 -20.07
N THR A 6 35.17 -9.40 -20.85
CA THR A 6 33.84 -8.77 -20.74
C THR A 6 32.74 -9.75 -21.19
N PRO A 7 31.62 -9.92 -20.45
CA PRO A 7 30.45 -10.60 -20.97
C PRO A 7 29.59 -9.64 -21.81
N ALA A 8 29.06 -10.18 -22.91
CA ALA A 8 28.27 -9.48 -23.91
C ALA A 8 26.86 -9.13 -23.40
N VAL A 9 26.40 -7.93 -23.76
CA VAL A 9 25.03 -7.43 -23.55
C VAL A 9 24.13 -8.02 -24.65
N ILE A 10 23.07 -8.72 -24.25
CA ILE A 10 21.98 -9.17 -25.14
C ILE A 10 20.85 -8.13 -25.05
N PRO A 11 20.34 -7.59 -26.18
CA PRO A 11 19.25 -6.62 -26.18
C PRO A 11 17.87 -7.31 -26.27
N GLY A 12 16.91 -6.84 -25.47
CA GLY A 12 15.48 -7.13 -25.66
C GLY A 12 14.75 -7.63 -24.42
N ASP A 13 14.41 -6.72 -23.49
CA ASP A 13 13.48 -7.02 -22.40
C ASP A 13 12.57 -5.81 -22.15
N HIS A 14 11.52 -5.68 -22.97
CA HIS A 14 10.50 -4.63 -22.82
C HIS A 14 9.42 -4.98 -21.77
N GLY A 15 9.61 -6.03 -20.95
CA GLY A 15 8.71 -6.42 -19.85
C GLY A 15 9.13 -5.90 -18.46
N ARG A 16 10.34 -5.36 -18.30
CA ARG A 16 10.87 -4.90 -16.99
C ARG A 16 10.30 -3.59 -16.44
N LEU A 17 9.43 -2.94 -17.21
CA LEU A 17 8.86 -1.63 -16.87
C LEU A 17 7.69 -1.69 -15.88
N ALA A 18 7.38 -2.84 -15.25
CA ALA A 18 6.32 -2.91 -14.22
C ALA A 18 6.83 -3.43 -12.85
N SER A 19 8.09 -3.83 -12.76
CA SER A 19 8.69 -4.47 -11.58
C SER A 19 9.87 -3.68 -10.98
N SER A 20 10.08 -2.42 -11.40
CA SER A 20 11.21 -1.65 -10.90
C SER A 20 10.86 -0.98 -9.56
N PRO A 21 11.66 -1.14 -8.50
CA PRO A 21 11.53 -0.33 -7.28
C PRO A 21 11.60 1.17 -7.59
N LEU A 22 12.22 1.51 -8.72
CA LEU A 22 12.28 2.85 -9.30
C LEU A 22 10.90 3.38 -9.71
N LEU A 23 10.01 2.57 -10.30
CA LEU A 23 8.66 3.02 -10.66
C LEU A 23 7.75 3.17 -9.44
N LEU A 24 7.84 2.26 -8.48
CA LEU A 24 7.13 2.40 -7.19
C LEU A 24 7.59 3.68 -6.48
N ALA A 25 8.91 3.90 -6.43
CA ALA A 25 9.51 5.13 -5.92
C ALA A 25 8.99 6.38 -6.66
N CYS A 26 8.95 6.37 -8.00
CA CYS A 26 8.40 7.47 -8.79
C CYS A 26 6.92 7.73 -8.51
N ALA A 27 6.09 6.68 -8.43
CA ALA A 27 4.66 6.80 -8.18
C ALA A 27 4.37 7.36 -6.76
N LEU A 28 5.05 6.83 -5.74
CA LEU A 28 4.92 7.32 -4.36
C LEU A 28 5.45 8.74 -4.23
N SER A 29 6.53 9.08 -4.95
CA SER A 29 7.07 10.45 -4.98
C SER A 29 6.10 11.45 -5.63
N ALA A 30 5.46 11.06 -6.74
CA ALA A 30 4.43 11.88 -7.37
C ALA A 30 3.24 12.11 -6.43
N LEU A 31 2.86 11.08 -5.65
CA LEU A 31 1.83 11.18 -4.64
C LEU A 31 2.23 12.13 -3.49
N CYS A 32 3.48 12.08 -3.00
CA CYS A 32 3.98 13.02 -1.98
C CYS A 32 3.78 14.47 -2.42
N VAL A 33 4.20 14.77 -3.65
CA VAL A 33 4.13 16.13 -4.23
C VAL A 33 2.67 16.54 -4.44
N ALA A 34 1.83 15.65 -4.98
CA ALA A 34 0.40 15.93 -5.18
C ALA A 34 -0.31 16.21 -3.85
N VAL A 35 -0.05 15.44 -2.79
CA VAL A 35 -0.63 15.69 -1.46
C VAL A 35 -0.13 17.02 -0.90
N GLY A 36 1.18 17.29 -0.97
CA GLY A 36 1.75 18.53 -0.44
C GLY A 36 1.24 19.80 -1.14
N VAL A 37 0.96 19.73 -2.43
CA VAL A 37 0.48 20.88 -3.23
C VAL A 37 -1.04 21.03 -3.18
N ILE A 38 -1.80 19.93 -3.27
CA ILE A 38 -3.26 19.97 -3.48
C ILE A 38 -4.02 19.80 -2.18
N VAL A 39 -3.62 18.82 -1.36
CA VAL A 39 -4.39 18.38 -0.20
C VAL A 39 -4.07 19.24 1.03
N ARG A 40 -2.80 19.59 1.24
CA ARG A 40 -2.36 20.31 2.44
C ARG A 40 -2.94 21.72 2.62
N PRO A 41 -2.94 22.64 1.62
CA PRO A 41 -3.50 23.98 1.80
C PRO A 41 -4.97 23.97 2.23
N ARG A 42 -5.67 22.89 1.86
CA ARG A 42 -7.08 22.64 2.14
C ARG A 42 -7.33 22.05 3.53
N ILE A 43 -6.38 21.31 4.10
CA ILE A 43 -6.46 20.73 5.45
C ILE A 43 -6.10 21.75 6.55
N ILE A 44 -5.14 22.65 6.29
CA ILE A 44 -4.60 23.59 7.29
C ILE A 44 -5.65 24.64 7.73
N GLY A 45 -6.67 24.90 6.91
CA GLY A 45 -7.77 25.80 7.28
C GLY A 45 -8.81 25.21 8.26
N GLY A 46 -8.87 23.88 8.43
CA GLY A 46 -9.89 23.21 9.25
C GLY A 46 -9.40 22.63 10.57
N PHE A 47 -8.09 22.37 10.70
CA PHE A 47 -7.47 21.85 11.93
C PHE A 47 -6.41 22.86 12.40
N GLY A 48 -6.83 23.86 13.17
CA GLY A 48 -5.93 24.86 13.74
C GLY A 48 -4.77 24.19 14.49
N GLY A 49 -3.52 24.52 14.10
CA GLY A 49 -2.31 24.01 14.78
C GLY A 49 -1.16 23.57 13.87
N PHE A 50 -1.38 23.36 12.57
CA PHE A 50 -0.29 22.92 11.67
C PHE A 50 0.69 24.03 11.25
N GLY A 51 0.34 25.31 11.43
CA GLY A 51 1.10 26.46 10.89
C GLY A 51 2.06 27.17 11.85
N ASN A 52 2.06 26.86 13.16
CA ASN A 52 2.77 27.70 14.14
C ASN A 52 4.29 27.76 13.89
N ASP A 53 4.91 26.62 13.55
CA ASP A 53 6.35 26.56 13.22
C ASP A 53 6.67 27.33 11.92
N ALA A 54 5.84 27.17 10.88
CA ALA A 54 6.03 27.85 9.59
C ALA A 54 5.86 29.37 9.72
N GLN A 55 4.86 29.80 10.49
CA GLN A 55 4.64 31.20 10.85
C GLN A 55 5.81 31.75 11.67
N THR A 56 6.33 30.99 12.64
CA THR A 56 7.51 31.38 13.42
C THR A 56 8.73 31.57 12.52
N ILE A 57 8.97 30.64 11.58
CA ILE A 57 10.09 30.71 10.63
C ILE A 57 9.92 31.91 9.69
N GLN A 58 8.72 32.13 9.14
CA GLN A 58 8.41 33.33 8.34
C GLN A 58 8.62 34.62 9.13
N THR A 59 8.20 34.65 10.38
CA THR A 59 8.35 35.79 11.29
C THR A 59 9.83 36.11 11.54
N ILE A 60 10.68 35.09 11.63
CA ILE A 60 12.13 35.26 11.76
C ILE A 60 12.74 35.76 10.44
N MET A 61 12.37 35.18 9.30
CA MET A 61 12.87 35.61 7.99
C MET A 61 12.50 37.07 7.66
N SER A 62 11.35 37.54 8.14
CA SER A 62 10.89 38.92 7.98
C SER A 62 11.35 39.87 9.10
N SER A 63 12.15 39.43 10.08
CA SER A 63 12.62 40.27 11.20
C SER A 63 14.03 40.82 10.99
N PRO A 64 14.28 42.11 11.29
CA PRO A 64 15.64 42.65 11.38
C PRO A 64 16.37 42.29 12.68
N PHE A 65 15.70 41.67 13.66
CA PHE A 65 16.30 41.24 14.93
C PHE A 65 16.89 39.83 14.83
N ASP A 66 18.12 39.66 15.34
CA ASP A 66 18.79 38.36 15.42
C ASP A 66 17.96 37.40 16.28
N ALA A 67 17.47 36.32 15.67
CA ALA A 67 16.72 35.26 16.36
C ALA A 67 17.51 34.56 17.49
N ALA A 68 18.82 34.84 17.59
CA ALA A 68 19.67 34.45 18.69
C ALA A 68 19.28 35.11 20.03
N GLU A 69 18.75 36.34 20.03
CA GLU A 69 18.35 37.05 21.27
C GLU A 69 17.03 36.53 21.87
N LEU A 70 16.20 35.82 21.08
CA LEU A 70 14.87 35.34 21.48
C LEU A 70 14.85 33.86 21.92
N GLY A 71 16.00 33.19 22.00
CA GLY A 71 16.06 31.76 22.39
C GLY A 71 15.47 30.79 21.34
N LEU A 72 15.20 31.25 20.12
CA LEU A 72 14.59 30.48 19.02
C LEU A 72 15.63 29.79 18.12
N GLY A 73 16.75 29.33 18.71
CA GLY A 73 17.98 28.98 17.99
C GLY A 73 17.82 28.06 16.76
N SER A 74 16.99 27.02 16.82
CA SER A 74 16.79 26.15 15.64
C SER A 74 15.96 26.78 14.53
N TYR A 75 15.01 27.65 14.89
CA TYR A 75 14.15 28.32 13.91
C TYR A 75 14.97 29.36 13.15
N ALA A 76 15.97 29.97 13.80
CA ALA A 76 16.97 30.82 13.16
C ALA A 76 17.78 30.07 12.10
N VAL A 77 18.29 28.87 12.43
CA VAL A 77 19.06 28.04 11.49
C VAL A 77 18.23 27.70 10.25
N ILE A 78 16.95 27.40 10.43
CA ILE A 78 16.08 27.04 9.32
C ILE A 78 15.66 28.25 8.50
N ALA A 79 15.37 29.37 9.15
CA ALA A 79 15.15 30.64 8.46
C ALA A 79 16.36 30.98 7.59
N GLN A 80 17.58 30.89 8.14
CA GLN A 80 18.83 31.09 7.39
C GLN A 80 18.97 30.09 6.23
N PHE A 81 18.64 28.82 6.43
CA PHE A 81 18.64 27.82 5.36
C PHE A 81 17.72 28.22 4.20
N TYR A 82 16.46 28.57 4.48
CA TYR A 82 15.50 28.97 3.44
C TYR A 82 15.87 30.31 2.76
N THR A 83 16.43 31.26 3.52
CA THR A 83 16.97 32.51 2.96
C THR A 83 18.17 32.25 2.06
N ALA A 84 19.11 31.39 2.48
CA ALA A 84 20.32 31.08 1.72
C ALA A 84 20.03 30.40 0.37
N ILE A 85 18.97 29.58 0.30
CA ILE A 85 18.53 28.93 -0.94
C ILE A 85 17.53 29.76 -1.76
N GLY A 86 17.26 31.01 -1.35
CA GLY A 86 16.40 31.95 -2.09
C GLY A 86 14.90 31.63 -2.04
N LEU A 87 14.45 30.90 -1.01
CA LEU A 87 13.05 30.51 -0.83
C LEU A 87 12.34 31.27 0.28
N ALA A 88 12.92 32.35 0.81
CA ALA A 88 12.33 33.13 1.91
C ALA A 88 10.94 33.72 1.60
N ASP A 89 10.69 34.09 0.33
CA ASP A 89 9.43 34.71 -0.11
C ASP A 89 8.49 33.75 -0.83
N SER A 90 8.82 32.45 -0.88
CA SER A 90 8.05 31.45 -1.63
C SER A 90 7.68 30.24 -0.77
N PRO A 91 6.64 30.37 0.09
CA PRO A 91 6.21 29.29 0.99
C PRO A 91 5.87 28.00 0.22
N GLY A 92 5.13 28.12 -0.88
CA GLY A 92 4.76 26.97 -1.71
C GLY A 92 5.97 26.25 -2.32
N ALA A 93 7.01 26.98 -2.73
CA ALA A 93 8.24 26.36 -3.24
C ALA A 93 9.04 25.68 -2.11
N ALA A 94 9.07 26.26 -0.90
CA ALA A 94 9.62 25.59 0.28
C ALA A 94 8.85 24.30 0.62
N GLY A 95 7.52 24.31 0.45
CA GLY A 95 6.70 23.11 0.63
C GLY A 95 6.97 22.01 -0.40
N ILE A 96 7.14 22.38 -1.66
CA ILE A 96 7.55 21.45 -2.73
C ILE A 96 8.93 20.86 -2.43
N LEU A 97 9.89 21.68 -1.99
CA LEU A 97 11.23 21.21 -1.62
C LEU A 97 11.15 20.14 -0.53
N GLY A 98 10.39 20.38 0.53
CA GLY A 98 10.25 19.41 1.63
C GLY A 98 9.60 18.10 1.19
N ALA A 99 8.55 18.17 0.36
CA ALA A 99 7.92 16.98 -0.22
C ALA A 99 8.90 16.20 -1.12
N LEU A 100 9.72 16.88 -1.93
CA LEU A 100 10.73 16.27 -2.78
C LEU A 100 11.85 15.59 -1.98
N VAL A 101 12.36 16.23 -0.92
CA VAL A 101 13.40 15.65 -0.05
C VAL A 101 12.87 14.40 0.65
N GLY A 102 11.66 14.45 1.21
CA GLY A 102 11.01 13.29 1.82
C GLY A 102 10.74 12.17 0.82
N ALA A 103 10.23 12.50 -0.37
CA ALA A 103 9.99 11.56 -1.45
C ALA A 103 11.28 10.88 -1.94
N LEU A 104 12.38 11.64 -2.04
CA LEU A 104 13.69 11.12 -2.40
C LEU A 104 14.22 10.16 -1.33
N LEU A 105 14.08 10.50 -0.04
CA LEU A 105 14.45 9.60 1.05
C LEU A 105 13.67 8.28 1.00
N LEU A 106 12.34 8.35 0.84
CA LEU A 106 11.49 7.17 0.68
C LEU A 106 11.93 6.33 -0.51
N SER A 107 12.18 6.97 -1.65
CA SER A 107 12.62 6.32 -2.90
C SER A 107 13.94 5.60 -2.72
N ILE A 108 14.95 6.26 -2.13
CA ILE A 108 16.27 5.66 -1.91
C ILE A 108 16.17 4.47 -0.98
N VAL A 109 15.39 4.54 0.09
CA VAL A 109 15.22 3.39 1.00
C VAL A 109 14.52 2.23 0.28
N ILE A 110 13.46 2.51 -0.49
CA ILE A 110 12.75 1.50 -1.30
C ILE A 110 13.69 0.80 -2.28
N ILE A 111 14.53 1.56 -2.97
CA ILE A 111 15.50 1.04 -3.93
C ILE A 111 16.58 0.22 -3.21
N ARG A 112 17.12 0.74 -2.09
CA ARG A 112 18.23 0.10 -1.37
C ARG A 112 17.85 -1.23 -0.73
N VAL A 113 16.59 -1.37 -0.33
CA VAL A 113 16.07 -2.58 0.35
C VAL A 113 15.35 -3.52 -0.61
N GLU A 114 15.21 -3.14 -1.88
CA GLU A 114 14.46 -3.90 -2.90
C GLU A 114 13.04 -4.24 -2.42
N VAL A 115 12.30 -3.20 -1.97
CA VAL A 115 10.97 -3.34 -1.32
C VAL A 115 9.92 -4.00 -2.22
N THR A 116 10.20 -4.23 -3.51
CA THR A 116 9.37 -5.03 -4.42
C THR A 116 9.18 -6.49 -3.99
N HIS A 117 10.03 -6.98 -3.08
CA HIS A 117 9.90 -8.30 -2.44
C HIS A 117 9.39 -8.22 -0.99
N ALA A 118 8.91 -7.06 -0.53
CA ALA A 118 8.54 -6.84 0.87
C ALA A 118 7.11 -7.33 1.21
N SER A 119 6.84 -7.54 2.50
CA SER A 119 5.53 -8.02 2.95
C SER A 119 4.42 -6.97 2.82
N ARG A 120 3.19 -7.46 3.06
CA ARG A 120 1.97 -6.66 3.20
C ARG A 120 2.14 -5.47 4.16
N LEU A 121 2.91 -5.61 5.24
CA LEU A 121 3.06 -4.57 6.25
C LEU A 121 3.98 -3.44 5.76
N ALA A 122 5.10 -3.77 5.12
CA ALA A 122 6.02 -2.78 4.56
C ALA A 122 5.37 -1.96 3.43
N LEU A 123 4.51 -2.59 2.63
CA LEU A 123 3.76 -1.92 1.57
C LEU A 123 2.68 -0.98 2.11
N VAL A 124 1.93 -1.38 3.14
CA VAL A 124 0.95 -0.50 3.81
C VAL A 124 1.65 0.75 4.38
N LEU A 125 2.79 0.56 5.05
CA LEU A 125 3.62 1.66 5.53
C LEU A 125 4.07 2.58 4.39
N ALA A 126 4.57 2.01 3.29
CA ALA A 126 5.03 2.76 2.12
C ALA A 126 3.91 3.56 1.44
N LEU A 127 2.66 3.07 1.45
CA LEU A 127 1.50 3.77 0.89
C LEU A 127 1.00 4.92 1.76
N ILE A 128 1.11 4.81 3.08
CA ILE A 128 0.71 5.87 4.03
C ILE A 128 1.75 7.00 4.08
N THR A 129 3.03 6.67 3.85
CA THR A 129 4.15 7.61 4.01
C THR A 129 4.05 8.86 3.13
N PRO A 130 3.64 8.79 1.85
CA PRO A 130 3.45 9.98 1.02
C PRO A 130 2.43 10.98 1.57
N LEU A 131 1.37 10.49 2.23
CA LEU A 131 0.39 11.36 2.85
C LEU A 131 1.02 12.16 4.00
N LEU A 132 1.78 11.48 4.86
CA LEU A 132 2.43 12.11 6.00
C LEU A 132 3.54 13.08 5.56
N ILE A 133 4.37 12.68 4.60
CA ILE A 133 5.40 13.57 4.02
C ILE A 133 4.74 14.80 3.40
N GLY A 134 3.72 14.62 2.56
CA GLY A 134 3.02 15.74 1.92
C GLY A 134 2.35 16.69 2.92
N VAL A 135 1.80 16.16 4.02
CA VAL A 135 1.13 16.98 5.05
C VAL A 135 2.12 17.68 5.98
N TYR A 136 3.12 16.96 6.50
CA TYR A 136 3.98 17.41 7.61
C TYR A 136 5.31 18.05 7.19
N MET A 137 5.81 17.74 6.00
CA MET A 137 7.10 18.26 5.53
C MET A 137 6.98 19.47 4.60
N ALA A 138 5.79 20.05 4.45
CA ALA A 138 5.58 21.20 3.57
C ALA A 138 5.56 22.56 4.33
N ASP A 139 5.53 23.66 3.56
CA ASP A 139 5.90 25.07 3.83
C ASP A 139 6.74 25.34 5.10
N TYR A 140 7.99 25.74 4.90
CA TYR A 140 8.94 26.11 5.97
C TYR A 140 9.00 25.11 7.12
N SER A 141 9.21 23.85 6.78
CA SER A 141 9.32 22.79 7.78
C SER A 141 10.77 22.58 8.23
N LYS A 142 10.95 22.38 9.54
CA LYS A 142 12.23 21.99 10.16
C LYS A 142 12.62 20.55 9.84
N GLU A 143 11.64 19.73 9.49
CA GLU A 143 11.82 18.32 9.16
C GLU A 143 12.65 18.10 7.89
N VAL A 144 12.75 19.11 7.02
CA VAL A 144 13.54 19.06 5.78
C VAL A 144 15.03 18.82 6.08
N LEU A 145 15.59 19.46 7.10
CA LEU A 145 16.99 19.24 7.50
C LEU A 145 17.20 17.84 8.07
N ILE A 146 16.24 17.35 8.85
CA ILE A 146 16.27 16.00 9.42
C ILE A 146 16.22 14.97 8.28
N ALA A 147 15.27 15.11 7.35
CA ALA A 147 15.16 14.22 6.20
C ALA A 147 16.38 14.27 5.29
N ALA A 148 17.00 15.43 5.08
CA ALA A 148 18.26 15.54 4.35
C ALA A 148 19.41 14.81 5.07
N GLY A 149 19.52 14.92 6.39
CA GLY A 149 20.47 14.13 7.18
C GLY A 149 20.23 12.62 7.07
N LEU A 150 18.96 12.20 7.17
CA LEU A 150 18.56 10.80 7.03
C LEU A 150 18.78 10.27 5.61
N LEU A 151 18.64 11.11 4.58
CA LEU A 151 18.94 10.80 3.18
C LEU A 151 20.42 10.44 3.01
N VAL A 152 21.30 11.26 3.57
CA VAL A 152 22.75 10.98 3.60
C VAL A 152 23.01 9.65 4.31
N ILE A 153 22.41 9.45 5.49
CA ILE A 153 22.54 8.20 6.27
C ILE A 153 22.06 6.97 5.49
N ALA A 154 20.95 7.10 4.76
CA ALA A 154 20.38 6.06 3.91
C ALA A 154 21.24 5.73 2.69
N LEU A 155 22.12 6.63 2.25
CA LEU A 155 23.08 6.41 1.17
C LEU A 155 24.42 5.83 1.66
N LEU A 156 24.81 6.09 2.91
CA LEU A 156 26.08 5.62 3.45
C LEU A 156 26.20 4.08 3.42
N PRO A 157 27.38 3.51 3.11
CA PRO A 157 27.59 2.06 3.12
C PRO A 157 27.37 1.46 4.51
N ALA A 158 26.91 0.20 4.57
CA ALA A 158 26.65 -0.52 5.83
C ALA A 158 27.92 -1.17 6.42
N ASN A 159 29.05 -0.46 6.35
CA ASN A 159 30.35 -0.90 6.87
C ASN A 159 30.80 0.00 8.04
N ARG A 160 31.94 -0.32 8.68
CA ARG A 160 32.46 0.44 9.83
C ARG A 160 32.65 1.93 9.53
N THR A 161 33.15 2.26 8.35
CA THR A 161 33.34 3.66 7.91
C THR A 161 32.00 4.38 7.81
N GLY A 162 30.99 3.74 7.23
CA GLY A 162 29.64 4.31 7.14
C GLY A 162 28.97 4.48 8.50
N GLU A 163 29.24 3.63 9.48
CA GLU A 163 28.77 3.81 10.86
C GLU A 163 29.41 5.03 11.54
N VAL A 164 30.71 5.25 11.34
CA VAL A 164 31.41 6.45 11.85
C VAL A 164 30.87 7.72 11.19
N LEU A 165 30.71 7.70 9.87
CA LEU A 165 30.14 8.83 9.12
C LEU A 165 28.69 9.13 9.54
N LEU A 166 27.89 8.10 9.80
CA LEU A 166 26.53 8.26 10.33
C LEU A 166 26.54 8.98 11.68
N VAL A 167 27.38 8.54 12.61
CA VAL A 167 27.52 9.22 13.91
C VAL A 167 27.99 10.66 13.70
N GLY A 168 28.90 10.91 12.75
CA GLY A 168 29.31 12.26 12.35
C GLY A 168 28.15 13.13 11.87
N VAL A 169 27.23 12.59 11.05
CA VAL A 169 26.01 13.31 10.61
C VAL A 169 25.10 13.62 11.79
N LEU A 170 24.91 12.70 12.74
CA LEU A 170 24.09 12.96 13.94
C LEU A 170 24.72 14.02 14.85
N VAL A 171 26.05 14.01 14.99
CA VAL A 171 26.81 15.02 15.73
C VAL A 171 26.72 16.39 15.06
N LEU A 172 26.78 16.43 13.72
CA LEU A 172 26.58 17.67 12.95
C LEU A 172 25.17 18.24 13.17
N LEU A 173 24.13 17.39 13.15
CA LEU A 173 22.77 17.81 13.51
C LEU A 173 22.69 18.31 14.97
N GLY A 174 23.50 17.74 15.87
CA GLY A 174 23.66 18.19 17.25
C GLY A 174 24.25 19.60 17.37
N ALA A 175 25.31 19.86 16.61
CA ALA A 175 26.06 21.11 16.65
C ALA A 175 25.34 22.25 15.93
N GLU A 176 24.80 21.98 14.74
CA GLU A 176 24.28 23.03 13.85
C GLU A 176 22.76 23.19 13.91
N PHE A 177 22.02 22.21 14.42
CA PHE A 177 20.56 22.24 14.37
C PHE A 177 19.88 22.15 15.76
N ARG A 178 20.03 21.02 16.46
CA ARG A 178 19.38 20.78 17.76
C ARG A 178 20.26 19.91 18.65
N THR A 179 20.59 20.41 19.84
CA THR A 179 21.53 19.75 20.77
C THR A 179 21.08 18.35 21.23
N TYR A 180 19.78 18.04 21.26
CA TYR A 180 19.32 16.69 21.62
C TYR A 180 19.78 15.61 20.62
N TRP A 181 20.24 15.97 19.41
CA TRP A 181 20.83 15.00 18.48
C TRP A 181 22.15 14.40 19.00
N PHE A 182 22.83 15.05 19.95
CA PHE A 182 23.94 14.41 20.68
C PHE A 182 23.45 13.21 21.49
N ILE A 183 22.26 13.32 22.10
CA ILE A 183 21.62 12.21 22.84
C ILE A 183 21.20 11.12 21.83
N VAL A 184 20.61 11.49 20.69
CA VAL A 184 20.28 10.52 19.61
C VAL A 184 21.53 9.78 19.14
N ALA A 185 22.66 10.46 18.94
CA ALA A 185 23.92 9.86 18.53
C ALA A 185 24.45 8.85 19.57
N ALA A 186 24.45 9.22 20.85
CA ALA A 186 24.86 8.34 21.94
C ALA A 186 23.95 7.10 22.04
N LEU A 187 22.64 7.31 22.02
CA LEU A 187 21.65 6.23 22.05
C LEU A 187 21.75 5.31 20.83
N TYR A 188 21.97 5.87 19.64
CA TYR A 188 22.19 5.09 18.42
C TYR A 188 23.36 4.13 18.60
N VAL A 189 24.52 4.60 19.09
CA VAL A 189 25.70 3.76 19.31
C VAL A 189 25.40 2.66 20.34
N ILE A 190 24.75 2.99 21.45
CA ILE A 190 24.41 2.01 22.50
C ILE A 190 23.44 0.95 21.95
N ILE A 191 22.34 1.36 21.32
CA ILE A 191 21.34 0.45 20.75
C ILE A 191 21.99 -0.40 19.65
N ARG A 192 22.82 0.19 18.80
CA ARG A 192 23.57 -0.51 17.75
C ARG A 192 24.47 -1.59 18.34
N LEU A 193 25.22 -1.29 19.40
CA LEU A 193 26.06 -2.27 20.10
C LEU A 193 25.22 -3.37 20.76
N LEU A 194 24.11 -3.00 21.40
CA LEU A 194 23.21 -3.95 22.05
C LEU A 194 22.54 -4.90 21.06
N LEU A 195 22.14 -4.44 19.88
CA LEU A 195 21.62 -5.28 18.79
C LEU A 195 22.74 -6.17 18.23
N SER A 196 23.94 -5.63 18.03
CA SER A 196 25.08 -6.40 17.50
C SER A 196 25.53 -7.54 18.40
N ARG A 197 25.31 -7.46 19.73
CA ARG A 197 25.70 -8.52 20.67
C ARG A 197 24.67 -9.66 20.73
N ARG A 198 23.52 -9.54 20.05
CA ARG A 198 22.43 -10.52 20.10
C ARG A 198 22.41 -11.40 18.85
N CYS A 199 22.07 -12.67 19.05
CA CYS A 199 21.63 -13.59 17.99
C CYS A 199 20.11 -13.76 18.14
N SER A 200 19.31 -12.86 17.57
CA SER A 200 17.82 -12.85 17.63
C SER A 200 17.19 -12.68 19.03
N GLY A 201 16.23 -11.75 19.14
CA GLY A 201 15.58 -11.37 20.39
C GLY A 201 14.06 -11.47 20.33
N THR A 202 13.41 -11.65 21.48
CA THR A 202 11.95 -11.49 21.59
C THR A 202 11.58 -10.00 21.65
N VAL A 203 10.39 -9.63 21.19
CA VAL A 203 9.86 -8.26 21.29
C VAL A 203 9.93 -7.73 22.73
N ALA A 204 9.64 -8.58 23.72
CA ALA A 204 9.73 -8.24 25.13
C ALA A 204 11.14 -7.77 25.56
N ARG A 205 12.20 -8.35 25.00
CA ARG A 205 13.59 -7.93 25.30
C ARG A 205 13.93 -6.57 24.70
N VAL A 206 13.41 -6.27 23.51
CA VAL A 206 13.55 -4.93 22.91
C VAL A 206 12.80 -3.90 23.75
N MET A 207 11.60 -4.22 24.23
CA MET A 207 10.83 -3.35 25.13
C MET A 207 11.58 -3.05 26.43
N TRP A 208 12.11 -4.07 27.11
CA TRP A 208 12.92 -3.86 28.33
C TRP A 208 14.18 -3.03 28.09
N MET A 209 14.84 -3.23 26.94
CA MET A 209 15.96 -2.38 26.54
C MET A 209 15.53 -0.91 26.42
N LEU A 210 14.42 -0.62 25.74
CA LEU A 210 13.92 0.75 25.59
C LEU A 210 13.56 1.39 26.94
N ILE A 211 12.92 0.64 27.84
CA ILE A 211 12.59 1.11 29.20
C ILE A 211 13.87 1.47 29.97
N ILE A 212 14.85 0.57 30.00
CA ILE A 212 16.11 0.80 30.73
C ILE A 212 16.87 1.99 30.15
N LEU A 213 17.02 2.06 28.82
CA LEU A 213 17.71 3.20 28.20
C LEU A 213 16.96 4.52 28.43
N SER A 214 15.63 4.53 28.38
CA SER A 214 14.84 5.73 28.65
C SER A 214 15.05 6.23 30.09
N LEU A 215 14.98 5.33 31.08
CA LEU A 215 15.27 5.68 32.49
C LEU A 215 16.70 6.21 32.67
N LEU A 216 17.69 5.53 32.09
CA LEU A 216 19.09 5.97 32.16
C LEU A 216 19.31 7.33 31.49
N THR A 217 18.61 7.60 30.38
CA THR A 217 18.67 8.90 29.69
C THR A 217 18.06 9.99 30.55
N GLY A 218 16.90 9.74 31.18
CA GLY A 218 16.28 10.68 32.11
C GLY A 218 17.17 10.98 33.32
N LEU A 219 17.82 9.96 33.89
CA LEU A 219 18.79 10.14 34.96
C LEU A 219 20.00 10.96 34.51
N ALA A 220 20.50 10.72 33.29
CA ALA A 220 21.62 11.48 32.72
C ALA A 220 21.26 12.95 32.52
N VAL A 221 20.04 13.27 32.07
CA VAL A 221 19.55 14.66 31.99
C VAL A 221 19.46 15.30 33.36
N TRP A 222 18.93 14.60 34.36
CA TRP A 222 18.90 15.11 35.73
C TRP A 222 20.30 15.44 36.27
N ILE A 223 21.25 14.51 36.11
CA ILE A 223 22.63 14.70 36.60
C ILE A 223 23.35 15.80 35.81
N GLY A 224 23.17 15.85 34.49
CA GLY A 224 23.91 16.76 33.62
C GLY A 224 23.35 18.18 33.56
N ALA A 225 22.03 18.33 33.59
CA ALA A 225 21.34 19.62 33.45
C ALA A 225 20.69 20.11 34.75
N GLY A 226 20.57 19.26 35.79
CA GLY A 226 19.98 19.65 37.08
C GLY A 226 18.46 19.87 37.04
N VAL A 227 17.79 19.45 35.96
CA VAL A 227 16.35 19.63 35.74
C VAL A 227 15.64 18.27 35.59
N PRO A 228 14.35 18.17 35.96
CA PRO A 228 13.54 16.98 35.71
C PRO A 228 13.60 16.54 34.24
N ALA A 229 13.58 15.23 34.01
CA ALA A 229 13.76 14.69 32.66
C ALA A 229 12.67 15.13 31.65
N ASP A 230 11.48 15.50 32.13
CA ASP A 230 10.36 15.99 31.32
C ASP A 230 10.14 17.52 31.46
N SER A 231 11.08 18.25 32.07
CA SER A 231 10.95 19.70 32.30
C SER A 231 10.75 20.48 31.00
N PHE A 232 11.48 20.12 29.94
CA PHE A 232 11.35 20.75 28.64
C PHE A 232 9.91 20.70 28.09
N ARG A 233 9.21 19.61 28.35
CA ARG A 233 7.82 19.45 27.96
C ARG A 233 6.88 20.28 28.83
N THR A 234 7.07 20.25 30.15
CA THR A 234 6.23 21.05 31.05
C THR A 234 6.40 22.54 30.77
N ASP A 235 7.64 23.01 30.58
CA ASP A 235 7.94 24.41 30.26
C ASP A 235 7.33 24.83 28.90
N ALA A 236 7.37 23.92 27.92
CA ALA A 236 6.76 24.13 26.61
C ALA A 236 5.22 24.15 26.64
N ASN A 237 4.60 23.45 27.59
CA ASN A 237 3.15 23.45 27.82
C ASN A 237 2.70 24.72 28.56
N ASP A 238 3.58 25.30 29.39
CA ASP A 238 3.30 26.49 30.20
C ASP A 238 3.44 27.81 29.41
N THR A 239 3.95 27.78 28.18
CA THR A 239 4.07 28.99 27.34
C THR A 239 2.71 29.39 26.75
N VAL A 240 2.28 30.64 27.00
CA VAL A 240 0.94 31.22 26.70
C VAL A 240 0.46 30.98 25.25
N SER A 241 1.37 30.90 24.27
CA SER A 241 1.01 30.65 22.86
C SER A 241 0.55 29.22 22.53
N ARG A 242 0.77 28.24 23.42
CA ARG A 242 0.27 26.85 23.28
C ARG A 242 -0.95 26.55 24.14
N GLN A 243 -1.22 27.38 25.15
CA GLN A 243 -2.37 27.19 26.05
C GLN A 243 -3.72 27.37 25.36
N SER A 244 -3.78 27.99 24.17
CA SER A 244 -5.00 28.10 23.38
C SER A 244 -5.41 26.80 22.64
N ASN A 245 -4.52 25.81 22.52
CA ASN A 245 -4.77 24.53 21.82
C ASN A 245 -4.61 23.31 22.77
N THR A 246 -5.35 23.32 23.88
CA THR A 246 -5.19 22.38 25.01
C THR A 246 -5.41 20.89 24.70
N GLY A 247 -6.09 20.54 23.59
CA GLY A 247 -6.53 19.18 23.32
C GLY A 247 -5.40 18.16 23.05
N SER A 248 -4.29 18.57 22.43
CA SER A 248 -3.25 17.66 21.93
C SER A 248 -1.98 17.58 22.79
N LEU A 249 -1.91 18.34 23.88
CA LEU A 249 -0.75 18.39 24.76
C LEU A 249 -0.52 17.05 25.48
N ILE A 250 0.74 16.72 25.69
CA ILE A 250 1.18 15.58 26.50
C ILE A 250 1.49 16.12 27.90
N THR A 251 0.60 15.86 28.85
CA THR A 251 0.79 16.23 30.26
C THR A 251 1.52 15.12 31.02
N ARG A 252 1.90 15.40 32.27
CA ARG A 252 2.35 14.35 33.20
C ARG A 252 1.21 13.34 33.41
N PHE A 253 1.59 12.07 33.48
CA PHE A 253 0.70 10.94 33.74
C PHE A 253 0.70 10.53 35.21
N ILE A 254 1.82 10.76 35.90
CA ILE A 254 2.03 10.42 37.31
C ILE A 254 2.69 11.59 38.02
N ASP A 255 2.13 11.99 39.15
CA ASP A 255 2.75 12.98 40.04
C ASP A 255 3.61 12.25 41.08
N ALA A 256 4.93 12.32 40.94
CA ALA A 256 5.90 11.73 41.87
C ALA A 256 7.09 12.67 42.11
N PRO A 257 7.82 12.52 43.24
CA PRO A 257 8.96 13.36 43.56
C PRO A 257 10.12 13.22 42.55
N GLU A 258 10.85 14.31 42.33
CA GLU A 258 12.02 14.30 41.46
C GLU A 258 13.24 13.61 42.12
N PRO A 259 14.10 12.93 41.34
CA PRO A 259 14.10 12.83 39.87
C PRO A 259 13.17 11.75 39.29
N VAL A 260 12.52 10.95 40.15
CA VAL A 260 11.75 9.77 39.75
C VAL A 260 10.54 10.17 38.91
N GLY A 261 9.85 11.25 39.29
CA GLY A 261 8.71 11.81 38.56
C GLY A 261 9.01 12.07 37.09
N GLY A 262 10.02 12.90 36.80
CA GLY A 262 10.38 13.21 35.42
C GLY A 262 10.86 11.98 34.63
N MET A 263 11.66 11.11 35.25
CA MET A 263 12.16 9.89 34.60
C MET A 263 11.02 8.95 34.18
N VAL A 264 10.09 8.67 35.10
CA VAL A 264 8.96 7.76 34.84
C VAL A 264 8.02 8.35 33.80
N ASN A 265 7.72 9.65 33.86
CA ASN A 265 6.86 10.31 32.88
C ASN A 265 7.47 10.31 31.48
N ALA A 266 8.77 10.57 31.34
CA ALA A 266 9.45 10.49 30.04
C ALA A 266 9.40 9.06 29.47
N THR A 267 9.67 8.04 30.30
CA THR A 267 9.60 6.64 29.88
C THR A 267 8.19 6.21 29.49
N LEU A 268 7.16 6.58 30.26
CA LEU A 268 5.77 6.31 29.89
C LEU A 268 5.40 6.95 28.56
N THR A 269 5.90 8.15 28.29
CA THR A 269 5.66 8.84 27.01
C THR A 269 6.24 8.08 25.83
N SER A 270 7.51 7.65 25.91
CA SER A 270 8.11 6.78 24.89
C SER A 270 7.32 5.48 24.69
N LEU A 271 6.80 4.87 25.76
CA LEU A 271 5.97 3.67 25.68
C LEU A 271 4.60 3.94 25.04
N PHE A 272 3.98 5.08 25.34
CA PHE A 272 2.70 5.46 24.75
C PHE A 272 2.82 5.87 23.28
N PHE A 273 3.99 6.26 22.78
CA PHE A 273 4.18 6.33 21.32
C PHE A 273 4.12 4.95 20.64
N ILE A 274 4.55 3.88 21.32
CA ILE A 274 4.46 2.51 20.81
C ILE A 274 3.03 1.97 20.94
N VAL A 275 2.42 2.18 22.11
CA VAL A 275 1.05 1.74 22.42
C VAL A 275 0.25 2.95 22.90
N PRO A 276 -0.41 3.69 21.99
CA PRO A 276 -1.01 5.00 22.27
C PRO A 276 -2.36 4.93 22.99
N VAL A 277 -2.39 4.21 24.11
CA VAL A 277 -3.57 4.06 24.97
C VAL A 277 -4.19 5.42 25.34
N PRO A 278 -3.42 6.45 25.79
CA PRO A 278 -4.02 7.74 26.15
C PRO A 278 -4.74 8.42 24.99
N MET A 279 -4.27 8.23 23.75
CA MET A 279 -4.90 8.78 22.56
C MET A 279 -6.16 8.01 22.18
N LEU A 280 -6.08 6.67 22.21
CA LEU A 280 -7.20 5.81 21.85
C LEU A 280 -8.38 5.98 22.83
N LEU A 281 -8.09 6.24 24.11
CA LEU A 281 -9.10 6.51 25.14
C LEU A 281 -9.83 7.85 24.97
N LYS A 282 -9.29 8.81 24.18
CA LYS A 282 -9.99 10.06 23.89
C LYS A 282 -11.21 9.86 22.98
N LEU A 283 -11.33 8.72 22.31
CA LEU A 283 -12.44 8.32 21.42
C LEU A 283 -12.84 9.32 20.32
N SER A 284 -12.04 10.37 20.10
CA SER A 284 -12.24 11.31 19.00
C SER A 284 -11.60 10.74 17.71
N PRO A 285 -12.28 10.86 16.55
CA PRO A 285 -11.78 10.34 15.27
C PRO A 285 -10.35 10.79 14.95
N TYR A 286 -10.00 12.04 15.29
CA TYR A 286 -8.67 12.60 15.10
C TYR A 286 -7.60 11.84 15.91
N TYR A 287 -7.83 11.63 17.21
CA TYR A 287 -6.88 10.94 18.10
C TYR A 287 -6.82 9.43 17.82
N LEU A 288 -7.91 8.83 17.35
CA LEU A 288 -7.93 7.43 16.93
C LEU A 288 -7.05 7.19 15.70
N VAL A 289 -7.17 8.03 14.67
CA VAL A 289 -6.35 7.91 13.45
C VAL A 289 -4.87 8.07 13.79
N ILE A 290 -4.52 9.11 14.54
CA ILE A 290 -3.12 9.36 14.94
C ILE A 290 -2.60 8.21 15.82
N GLY A 291 -3.41 7.73 16.77
CA GLY A 291 -3.05 6.58 17.60
C GLY A 291 -2.79 5.30 16.79
N ILE A 292 -3.64 5.00 15.80
CA ILE A 292 -3.41 3.84 14.91
C ILE A 292 -2.10 4.00 14.12
N LEU A 293 -1.81 5.20 13.61
CA LEU A 293 -0.56 5.47 12.90
C LEU A 293 0.67 5.28 13.80
N PHE A 294 0.65 5.83 15.01
CA PHE A 294 1.71 5.61 16.01
C PHE A 294 1.95 4.13 16.28
N ALA A 295 0.88 3.39 16.59
CA ALA A 295 0.97 1.95 16.82
C ALA A 295 1.56 1.24 15.60
N LEU A 296 1.09 1.57 14.40
CA LEU A 296 1.53 0.94 13.16
C LEU A 296 3.02 1.22 12.87
N PHE A 297 3.54 2.42 13.11
CA PHE A 297 4.96 2.73 12.90
C PHE A 297 5.86 2.10 13.97
N TRP A 298 5.55 2.34 15.24
CA TRP A 298 6.46 2.02 16.33
C TRP A 298 6.42 0.56 16.72
N VAL A 299 5.26 -0.11 16.68
CA VAL A 299 5.21 -1.57 16.86
C VAL A 299 6.00 -2.27 15.76
N SER A 300 5.93 -1.76 14.52
CA SER A 300 6.67 -2.31 13.39
C SER A 300 8.18 -2.11 13.55
N ALA A 301 8.62 -0.92 13.97
CA ALA A 301 10.02 -0.65 14.28
C ALA A 301 10.57 -1.56 15.40
N VAL A 302 9.82 -1.74 16.49
CA VAL A 302 10.20 -2.63 17.60
C VAL A 302 10.25 -4.09 17.15
N ARG A 303 9.29 -4.55 16.33
CA ARG A 303 9.28 -5.91 15.76
C ARG A 303 10.45 -6.15 14.82
N ALA A 304 10.81 -5.18 13.98
CA ALA A 304 11.97 -5.27 13.10
C ALA A 304 13.28 -5.36 13.91
N ALA A 305 13.41 -4.54 14.97
CA ALA A 305 14.55 -4.57 15.87
C ALA A 305 14.70 -5.88 16.65
N ALA A 306 13.61 -6.63 16.87
CA ALA A 306 13.67 -7.94 17.53
C ALA A 306 14.39 -8.99 16.68
N VAL A 307 14.30 -8.86 15.35
CA VAL A 307 14.97 -9.76 14.39
C VAL A 307 16.40 -9.32 14.12
N ALA A 308 16.68 -8.01 14.19
CA ALA A 308 17.96 -7.41 13.87
C ALA A 308 19.14 -8.10 14.58
N GLY A 309 19.93 -8.85 13.82
CA GLY A 309 21.12 -9.56 14.29
C GLY A 309 22.40 -9.15 13.56
N LYS A 310 23.54 -9.76 13.93
CA LYS A 310 24.86 -9.47 13.32
C LYS A 310 24.92 -9.62 11.80
N ASN A 311 24.01 -10.39 11.22
CA ASN A 311 24.07 -10.82 9.82
C ASN A 311 23.64 -9.72 8.84
N ASN A 312 22.80 -8.77 9.26
CA ASN A 312 22.37 -7.65 8.43
C ASN A 312 22.70 -6.29 9.08
N PRO A 313 23.86 -5.70 8.74
CA PRO A 313 24.29 -4.42 9.30
C PRO A 313 23.39 -3.26 8.88
N LEU A 314 22.67 -3.37 7.76
CA LEU A 314 21.74 -2.34 7.29
C LEU A 314 20.44 -2.38 8.11
N LEU A 315 19.90 -3.57 8.37
CA LEU A 315 18.72 -3.75 9.24
C LEU A 315 18.95 -3.16 10.63
N MET A 316 20.08 -3.51 11.26
CA MET A 316 20.43 -2.98 12.57
C MET A 316 20.51 -1.44 12.56
N ARG A 317 20.84 -0.79 11.44
CA ARG A 317 20.98 0.67 11.33
C ARG A 317 19.59 1.30 11.24
N PHE A 318 18.80 0.78 10.31
CA PHE A 318 17.43 1.22 10.06
C PHE A 318 16.50 0.93 11.24
N ALA A 319 16.84 -0.04 12.11
CA ALA A 319 16.15 -0.27 13.38
C ALA A 319 16.68 0.60 14.53
N ALA A 320 18.00 0.73 14.70
CA ALA A 320 18.57 1.44 15.85
C ALA A 320 18.28 2.95 15.84
N LEU A 321 18.31 3.59 14.67
CA LEU A 321 18.15 5.04 14.58
C LEU A 321 16.73 5.51 14.94
N PRO A 322 15.64 4.93 14.39
CA PRO A 322 14.29 5.27 14.85
C PRO A 322 14.07 5.00 16.33
N LEU A 323 14.60 3.89 16.87
CA LEU A 323 14.46 3.58 18.31
C LEU A 323 15.23 4.55 19.21
N ALA A 324 16.39 5.06 18.78
CA ALA A 324 17.11 6.11 19.50
C ALA A 324 16.28 7.40 19.54
N PHE A 325 15.67 7.78 18.41
CA PHE A 325 14.82 8.96 18.32
C PHE A 325 13.55 8.84 19.17
N LEU A 326 12.91 7.67 19.21
CA LEU A 326 11.73 7.39 20.05
C LEU A 326 11.95 7.73 21.53
N ILE A 327 13.14 7.41 22.06
CA ILE A 327 13.50 7.71 23.46
C ILE A 327 13.62 9.22 23.65
N VAL A 328 14.26 9.92 22.71
CA VAL A 328 14.42 11.37 22.76
C VAL A 328 13.07 12.09 22.60
N GLN A 329 12.17 11.60 21.75
CA GLN A 329 10.80 12.14 21.66
C GLN A 329 10.06 12.04 22.99
N GLY A 330 10.19 10.93 23.72
CA GLY A 330 9.56 10.80 25.04
C GLY A 330 10.04 11.83 26.07
N LEU A 331 11.21 12.43 25.84
CA LEU A 331 11.85 13.40 26.72
C LEU A 331 11.44 14.85 26.41
N PHE A 332 11.38 15.19 25.12
CA PHE A 332 11.27 16.60 24.67
C PHE A 332 9.94 16.96 24.01
N GLU A 333 9.11 15.99 23.62
CA GLU A 333 7.96 16.27 22.77
C GLU A 333 6.74 16.78 23.57
N PRO A 334 6.21 17.98 23.24
CA PRO A 334 5.15 18.60 24.03
C PRO A 334 3.73 18.15 23.66
N ASP A 335 3.49 17.72 22.42
CA ASP A 335 2.15 17.37 21.93
C ASP A 335 2.16 16.22 20.91
N TRP A 336 1.05 15.49 20.82
CA TRP A 336 0.93 14.30 19.96
C TRP A 336 1.04 14.59 18.45
N GLY A 337 0.65 15.79 18.02
CA GLY A 337 0.69 16.19 16.62
C GLY A 337 2.12 16.52 16.17
N SER A 338 2.85 17.27 17.00
CA SER A 338 4.27 17.55 16.85
C SER A 338 5.10 16.25 16.91
N ALA A 339 4.74 15.32 17.81
CA ALA A 339 5.35 13.99 17.87
C ALA A 339 5.27 13.24 16.54
N LEU A 340 4.09 13.20 15.90
CA LEU A 340 3.89 12.51 14.62
C LEU A 340 4.64 13.22 13.48
N ARG A 341 4.64 14.56 13.49
CA ARG A 341 5.40 15.39 12.54
C ARG A 341 6.89 15.06 12.60
N HIS A 342 7.49 15.11 13.78
CA HIS A 342 8.93 14.84 13.98
C HIS A 342 9.31 13.37 13.66
N ALA A 343 8.37 12.44 13.80
CA ALA A 343 8.59 11.04 13.43
C ALA A 343 8.53 10.82 11.91
N THR A 344 7.90 11.70 11.14
CA THR A 344 7.63 11.53 9.70
C THR A 344 8.91 11.25 8.88
N PRO A 345 10.04 11.98 9.06
CA PRO A 345 11.28 11.70 8.34
C PRO A 345 11.87 10.30 8.60
N LEU A 346 11.54 9.66 9.72
CA LEU A 346 12.07 8.34 10.09
C LEU A 346 11.28 7.17 9.51
N ILE A 347 10.04 7.40 9.08
CA ILE A 347 9.15 6.35 8.55
C ILE A 347 9.79 5.60 7.37
N PRO A 348 10.47 6.25 6.40
CA PRO A 348 11.23 5.55 5.37
C PRO A 348 12.22 4.52 5.93
N LEU A 349 12.98 4.86 6.99
CA LEU A 349 13.91 3.93 7.62
C LEU A 349 13.18 2.79 8.34
N ILE A 350 12.03 3.06 8.98
CA ILE A 350 11.19 2.02 9.59
C ILE A 350 10.70 1.04 8.52
N ILE A 351 10.26 1.52 7.34
CA ILE A 351 9.89 0.67 6.20
C ILE A 351 11.07 -0.22 5.80
N GLY A 352 12.25 0.38 5.64
CA GLY A 352 13.47 -0.36 5.32
C GLY A 352 13.81 -1.42 6.36
N ALA A 353 13.68 -1.10 7.65
CA ALA A 353 13.90 -2.06 8.74
C ALA A 353 12.89 -3.22 8.70
N VAL A 354 11.61 -2.92 8.49
CA VAL A 354 10.57 -3.96 8.39
C VAL A 354 10.87 -4.89 7.22
N ALA A 355 11.10 -4.34 6.02
CA ALA A 355 11.35 -5.12 4.83
C ALA A 355 12.60 -6.01 4.97
N LEU A 356 13.71 -5.49 5.51
CA LEU A 356 14.92 -6.27 5.79
C LEU A 356 14.69 -7.34 6.88
N SER A 357 13.90 -7.04 7.91
CA SER A 357 13.62 -8.00 8.99
C SER A 357 12.81 -9.20 8.53
N GLU A 358 11.96 -9.01 7.53
CA GLU A 358 11.15 -10.08 6.96
C GLU A 358 11.94 -10.94 5.97
N GLN A 359 12.81 -10.31 5.17
CA GLN A 359 13.80 -11.02 4.36
C GLN A 359 14.63 -11.97 5.26
N GLU A 360 15.14 -11.49 6.39
CA GLU A 360 15.87 -12.35 7.34
C GLU A 360 15.03 -13.51 7.91
N ARG A 361 13.73 -13.30 8.20
CA ARG A 361 12.83 -14.36 8.68
C ARG A 361 12.58 -15.45 7.63
N THR A 362 12.46 -15.07 6.36
CA THR A 362 12.26 -16.03 5.27
C THR A 362 13.50 -16.86 4.97
N GLN A 363 14.69 -16.32 5.24
CA GLN A 363 15.96 -16.98 4.93
C GLN A 363 16.41 -17.99 6.00
N TYR A 364 15.88 -17.92 7.23
CA TYR A 364 16.16 -18.85 8.33
C TYR A 364 14.88 -19.21 9.13
N PRO A 365 14.01 -20.11 8.63
CA PRO A 365 12.95 -20.67 9.45
C PRO A 365 13.57 -21.54 10.55
N ASP A 366 13.35 -21.16 11.82
CA ASP A 366 13.71 -21.87 13.06
C ASP A 366 14.42 -23.23 12.87
N SER A 367 15.75 -23.20 12.74
CA SER A 367 16.55 -24.41 12.79
C SER A 367 16.63 -24.87 14.26
N PRO A 368 16.34 -26.15 14.58
CA PRO A 368 16.53 -26.65 15.93
C PRO A 368 18.01 -26.49 16.34
N PRO A 369 18.30 -26.28 17.64
CA PRO A 369 19.66 -26.01 18.09
C PRO A 369 20.61 -27.12 17.62
N PRO A 370 21.86 -26.79 17.24
CA PRO A 370 22.80 -27.78 16.74
C PRO A 370 23.01 -28.84 17.82
N GLN A 371 22.56 -30.06 17.52
CA GLN A 371 22.84 -31.21 18.38
C GLN A 371 24.35 -31.39 18.42
N HIS A 372 24.88 -31.40 19.65
CA HIS A 372 26.28 -31.67 19.92
C HIS A 372 26.74 -32.93 19.17
N SER A 373 27.84 -32.78 18.44
CA SER A 373 28.56 -33.87 17.81
C SER A 373 29.05 -34.86 18.86
N THR A 374 28.41 -36.02 18.96
CA THR A 374 28.98 -37.20 19.63
C THR A 374 29.84 -37.97 18.61
N PRO A 375 31.10 -38.29 18.91
CA PRO A 375 31.92 -39.09 18.00
C PRO A 375 31.65 -40.59 18.19
N THR A 376 31.86 -41.34 17.10
CA THR A 376 32.04 -42.81 16.98
C THR A 376 30.81 -43.70 16.76
N ALA A 377 30.69 -44.27 15.55
CA ALA A 377 30.53 -45.71 15.29
C ALA A 377 30.80 -46.04 13.80
N ARG A 378 31.27 -47.27 13.56
CA ARG A 378 31.97 -47.86 12.38
C ARG A 378 31.15 -47.97 11.07
N PRO A 379 31.81 -48.21 9.91
CA PRO A 379 31.13 -48.33 8.62
C PRO A 379 30.55 -49.74 8.42
N SER A 380 29.32 -49.84 7.93
CA SER A 380 28.75 -51.07 7.39
C SER A 380 28.18 -50.83 5.99
N HIS A 381 28.64 -51.68 5.06
CA HIS A 381 28.23 -51.94 3.68
C HIS A 381 27.34 -50.93 2.94
N ARG A 382 27.97 -50.19 2.01
CA ARG A 382 27.29 -49.51 0.91
C ARG A 382 27.02 -50.53 -0.22
N ARG A 383 25.75 -50.91 -0.38
CA ARG A 383 25.24 -51.53 -1.62
C ARG A 383 25.21 -50.45 -2.69
N THR A 384 25.90 -50.68 -3.80
CA THR A 384 25.87 -49.83 -4.99
C THR A 384 24.49 -49.95 -5.65
N ILE A 385 23.63 -48.96 -5.45
CA ILE A 385 22.49 -48.71 -6.34
C ILE A 385 22.95 -47.62 -7.30
N MET A 386 23.15 -48.01 -8.55
CA MET A 386 23.37 -47.12 -9.68
C MET A 386 22.08 -46.35 -9.89
N THR A 387 22.00 -45.13 -9.34
CA THR A 387 20.93 -44.18 -9.65
C THR A 387 21.35 -43.46 -10.91
N SER A 388 20.54 -43.62 -11.96
CA SER A 388 20.60 -42.86 -13.19
C SER A 388 20.60 -41.37 -12.85
N GLN A 389 21.59 -40.66 -13.36
CA GLN A 389 21.64 -39.20 -13.31
C GLN A 389 20.52 -38.66 -14.20
N THR A 390 19.32 -38.51 -13.63
CA THR A 390 18.38 -37.52 -14.13
C THR A 390 18.87 -36.19 -13.59
N THR A 391 19.33 -35.33 -14.50
CA THR A 391 19.64 -33.93 -14.21
C THR A 391 18.38 -33.23 -13.69
N ALA A 392 18.14 -33.33 -12.39
CA ALA A 392 17.28 -32.41 -11.67
C ALA A 392 17.95 -31.04 -11.78
N GLN A 393 17.47 -30.22 -12.72
CA GLN A 393 17.74 -28.79 -12.68
C GLN A 393 17.30 -28.27 -11.31
N PRO A 394 18.15 -27.49 -10.61
CA PRO A 394 17.72 -26.86 -9.38
C PRO A 394 16.56 -25.94 -9.72
N GLY A 395 15.46 -26.08 -8.98
CA GLY A 395 14.27 -25.23 -9.10
C GLY A 395 14.68 -23.78 -9.22
N GLY A 396 14.41 -23.18 -10.37
CA GLY A 396 14.58 -21.75 -10.56
C GLY A 396 13.70 -21.04 -9.55
N ASN A 397 14.32 -20.37 -8.58
CA ASN A 397 13.68 -19.33 -7.79
C ASN A 397 13.15 -18.26 -8.76
N ARG A 398 11.92 -18.44 -9.25
CA ARG A 398 11.16 -17.35 -9.85
C ARG A 398 10.71 -16.48 -8.69
N THR A 399 11.42 -15.38 -8.50
CA THR A 399 10.96 -14.24 -7.71
C THR A 399 9.64 -13.76 -8.31
N THR A 400 8.52 -14.22 -7.77
CA THR A 400 7.19 -13.67 -8.10
C THR A 400 7.24 -12.18 -7.81
N ASN A 401 7.10 -11.35 -8.85
CA ASN A 401 7.09 -9.89 -8.71
C ASN A 401 5.79 -9.49 -8.02
N VAL A 402 5.83 -9.45 -6.68
CA VAL A 402 4.67 -9.15 -5.82
C VAL A 402 4.00 -7.83 -6.23
N LEU A 403 4.78 -6.86 -6.73
CA LEU A 403 4.28 -5.60 -7.28
C LEU A 403 3.38 -5.80 -8.51
N ALA A 404 3.77 -6.68 -9.44
CA ALA A 404 2.97 -7.00 -10.61
C ALA A 404 1.65 -7.68 -10.22
N ASP A 405 1.67 -8.51 -9.17
CA ASP A 405 0.47 -9.14 -8.62
C ASP A 405 -0.48 -8.09 -8.00
N TYR A 406 0.05 -7.12 -7.24
CA TYR A 406 -0.76 -6.02 -6.69
C TYR A 406 -1.34 -5.09 -7.76
N LEU A 407 -0.56 -4.71 -8.78
CA LEU A 407 -1.10 -3.96 -9.92
C LEU A 407 -2.15 -4.79 -10.68
N GLY A 408 -1.95 -6.11 -10.77
CA GLY A 408 -2.93 -7.05 -11.29
C GLY A 408 -4.23 -7.02 -10.48
N HIS A 409 -4.15 -7.02 -9.15
CA HIS A 409 -5.32 -6.90 -8.27
C HIS A 409 -6.01 -5.55 -8.40
N LEU A 410 -5.27 -4.43 -8.44
CA LEU A 410 -5.86 -3.10 -8.66
C LEU A 410 -6.55 -3.01 -10.03
N ARG A 411 -5.94 -3.56 -11.08
CA ARG A 411 -6.55 -3.60 -12.42
C ARG A 411 -7.80 -4.46 -12.45
N ARG A 412 -7.80 -5.61 -11.76
CA ARG A 412 -8.94 -6.53 -11.67
C ARG A 412 -10.10 -5.96 -10.88
N TYR A 413 -9.79 -5.22 -9.81
CA TYR A 413 -10.77 -4.65 -8.87
C TYR A 413 -10.85 -3.12 -8.95
N TRP A 414 -10.57 -2.54 -10.13
CA TRP A 414 -10.52 -1.09 -10.34
C TRP A 414 -11.83 -0.38 -9.96
N TRP A 415 -12.95 -1.07 -10.10
CA TRP A 415 -14.27 -0.55 -9.72
C TRP A 415 -14.36 -0.21 -8.22
N MET A 416 -13.58 -0.89 -7.35
CA MET A 416 -13.54 -0.57 -5.92
C MET A 416 -12.86 0.77 -5.64
N LEU A 417 -11.93 1.20 -6.49
CA LEU A 417 -11.33 2.54 -6.42
C LEU A 417 -12.37 3.62 -6.72
N VAL A 418 -13.19 3.39 -7.75
CA VAL A 418 -14.25 4.31 -8.18
C VAL A 418 -15.34 4.38 -7.11
N VAL A 419 -15.81 3.24 -6.62
CA VAL A 419 -16.81 3.17 -5.55
C VAL A 419 -16.27 3.83 -4.27
N GLY A 420 -15.02 3.52 -3.89
CA GLY A 420 -14.38 4.15 -2.75
C GLY A 420 -14.33 5.67 -2.89
N CYS A 421 -13.86 6.18 -4.02
CA CYS A 421 -13.81 7.61 -4.34
C CYS A 421 -15.20 8.28 -4.25
N LEU A 422 -16.23 7.66 -4.81
CA LEU A 422 -17.60 8.17 -4.77
C LEU A 422 -18.18 8.19 -3.35
N ILE A 423 -18.05 7.09 -2.60
CA ILE A 423 -18.50 7.01 -1.19
C ILE A 423 -17.75 8.04 -0.35
N GLY A 424 -16.44 8.16 -0.55
CA GLY A 424 -15.61 9.14 0.14
C GLY A 424 -16.06 10.58 -0.17
N GLY A 425 -16.29 10.90 -1.45
CA GLY A 425 -16.77 12.21 -1.87
C GLY A 425 -18.17 12.54 -1.31
N LEU A 426 -19.10 11.58 -1.34
CA LEU A 426 -20.42 11.70 -0.71
C LEU A 426 -20.32 11.86 0.80
N GLY A 427 -19.41 11.15 1.46
CA GLY A 427 -19.12 11.32 2.88
C GLY A 427 -18.59 12.72 3.19
N GLY A 428 -17.66 13.23 2.36
CA GLY A 428 -17.15 14.60 2.45
C GLY A 428 -18.25 15.65 2.29
N TRP A 429 -19.14 15.47 1.31
CA TRP A 429 -20.33 16.30 1.13
C TRP A 429 -21.28 16.21 2.33
N GLY A 430 -21.60 15.00 2.80
CA GLY A 430 -22.51 14.79 3.92
C GLY A 430 -22.02 15.37 5.23
N VAL A 431 -20.73 15.23 5.55
CA VAL A 431 -20.11 15.91 6.69
C VAL A 431 -20.22 17.43 6.53
N SER A 432 -19.98 17.94 5.32
CA SER A 432 -20.09 19.37 5.05
C SER A 432 -21.53 19.89 5.15
N ALA A 433 -22.54 19.08 4.81
CA ALA A 433 -23.94 19.45 4.90
C ALA A 433 -24.50 19.41 6.33
N LEU A 434 -23.82 18.68 7.24
CA LEU A 434 -24.17 18.60 8.66
C LEU A 434 -23.46 19.66 9.51
N MET A 435 -22.42 20.29 8.99
CA MET A 435 -21.72 21.38 9.66
C MET A 435 -22.51 22.67 9.54
N THR A 436 -22.57 23.45 10.61
CA THR A 436 -23.15 24.79 10.60
C THR A 436 -22.32 25.73 9.74
N ASP A 437 -22.98 26.50 8.88
CA ASP A 437 -22.36 27.56 8.11
C ASP A 437 -21.79 28.63 9.05
N GLN A 438 -20.59 29.11 8.75
CA GLN A 438 -19.88 30.12 9.53
C GLN A 438 -19.48 31.27 8.60
N TYR A 439 -19.88 32.46 8.96
CA TYR A 439 -19.62 33.71 8.27
C TYR A 439 -18.50 34.46 8.97
N THR A 440 -17.66 35.11 8.18
CA THR A 440 -16.56 35.93 8.67
C THR A 440 -16.75 37.34 8.18
N ALA A 441 -16.71 38.31 9.09
CA ALA A 441 -16.61 39.73 8.77
C ALA A 441 -15.33 40.30 9.39
N THR A 442 -14.78 41.38 8.82
CA THR A 442 -13.53 41.98 9.31
C THR A 442 -13.59 43.50 9.25
N ALA A 443 -13.41 44.14 10.41
CA ALA A 443 -13.20 45.58 10.52
C ALA A 443 -11.70 45.87 10.68
N GLN A 444 -11.24 47.01 10.16
CA GLN A 444 -9.84 47.41 10.21
C GLN A 444 -9.68 48.71 11.00
N VAL A 445 -8.72 48.71 11.92
CA VAL A 445 -8.40 49.86 12.77
C VAL A 445 -6.94 50.25 12.56
N TYR A 446 -6.70 51.54 12.35
CA TYR A 446 -5.38 52.14 12.25
C TYR A 446 -4.92 52.64 13.62
N VAL A 447 -3.67 52.35 13.99
CA VAL A 447 -3.06 52.79 15.25
C VAL A 447 -2.04 53.88 14.97
N GLY A 448 -2.26 55.09 15.45
CA GLY A 448 -1.34 56.19 15.19
C GLY A 448 -1.31 57.24 16.29
N THR A 449 -0.17 57.92 16.43
CA THR A 449 -0.04 59.08 17.31
C THR A 449 -0.41 60.36 16.58
N ALA A 450 -1.24 61.21 17.16
CA ALA A 450 -1.43 62.58 16.67
C ALA A 450 -0.15 63.40 16.90
N SER A 451 0.71 63.52 15.89
CA SER A 451 1.99 64.24 16.01
C SER A 451 1.82 65.74 15.77
N THR A 452 2.00 66.56 16.81
CA THR A 452 2.08 68.03 16.71
C THR A 452 3.52 68.57 16.88
N GLY A 453 4.54 67.72 16.72
CA GLY A 453 5.96 68.00 17.03
C GLY A 453 6.94 67.94 15.84
N SER A 454 8.24 67.92 16.14
CA SER A 454 9.33 67.92 15.15
C SER A 454 9.46 66.56 14.44
N SER A 455 10.19 66.49 13.31
CA SER A 455 10.36 65.26 12.49
C SER A 455 10.87 64.04 13.29
N GLY A 456 11.61 64.28 14.39
CA GLY A 456 12.07 63.21 15.29
C GLY A 456 10.97 62.63 16.17
N ASP A 457 9.98 63.44 16.57
CA ASP A 457 8.83 63.01 17.38
C ASP A 457 7.87 62.16 16.57
N ALA A 458 7.72 62.46 15.27
CA ALA A 458 6.92 61.66 14.34
C ALA A 458 7.50 60.25 14.13
N TYR A 459 8.83 60.13 14.03
CA TYR A 459 9.51 58.83 13.90
C TYR A 459 9.35 57.98 15.17
N GLN A 460 9.51 58.58 16.36
CA GLN A 460 9.31 57.89 17.63
C GLN A 460 7.84 57.49 17.85
N GLY A 461 6.89 58.34 17.44
CA GLY A 461 5.45 58.04 17.51
C GLY A 461 5.02 56.88 16.60
N ALA A 462 5.59 56.81 15.39
CA ALA A 462 5.37 55.68 14.48
C ALA A 462 5.93 54.37 15.04
N LEU A 463 7.16 54.39 15.57
CA LEU A 463 7.79 53.21 16.19
C LEU A 463 7.05 52.74 17.44
N LEU A 464 6.53 53.68 18.26
CA LEU A 464 5.70 53.35 19.42
C LEU A 464 4.37 52.72 18.99
N SER A 465 3.71 53.27 17.97
CA SER A 465 2.47 52.72 17.43
C SER A 465 2.68 51.28 16.93
N GLN A 466 3.76 51.04 16.17
CA GLN A 466 4.13 49.72 15.68
C GLN A 466 4.41 48.71 16.81
N LYS A 467 5.00 49.16 17.93
CA LYS A 467 5.24 48.33 19.12
C LYS A 467 3.98 48.06 19.95
N GLN A 468 3.03 49.00 19.99
CA GLN A 468 1.82 48.90 20.80
C GLN A 468 0.65 48.22 20.08
N VAL A 469 0.64 48.19 18.75
CA VAL A 469 -0.36 47.48 17.93
C VAL A 469 -0.57 46.03 18.38
N GLY A 470 0.52 45.31 18.72
CA GLY A 470 0.42 43.95 19.25
C GLY A 470 -0.22 43.88 20.65
N SER A 471 0.07 44.86 21.52
CA SER A 471 -0.58 44.95 22.83
C SER A 471 -2.07 45.26 22.73
N TYR A 472 -2.47 46.12 21.78
CA TYR A 472 -3.90 46.39 21.53
C TYR A 472 -4.62 45.20 20.91
N ALA A 473 -3.95 44.41 20.07
CA ALA A 473 -4.51 43.15 19.58
C ALA A 473 -4.77 42.17 20.73
N GLU A 474 -3.86 42.06 21.70
CA GLU A 474 -4.04 41.19 22.87
C GLU A 474 -5.20 41.66 23.76
N ILE A 475 -5.29 42.97 23.99
CA ILE A 475 -6.41 43.57 24.75
C ILE A 475 -7.74 43.30 24.04
N ALA A 476 -7.77 43.39 22.72
CA ALA A 476 -8.96 43.15 21.91
C ALA A 476 -9.42 41.67 21.90
N ASN A 477 -8.51 40.72 22.14
CA ASN A 477 -8.87 39.32 22.35
C ASN A 477 -9.36 39.02 23.78
N GLY A 478 -9.37 40.02 24.67
CA GLY A 478 -9.79 39.87 26.05
C GLY A 478 -11.31 39.86 26.23
N ARG A 479 -11.77 39.17 27.28
CA ARG A 479 -13.19 39.12 27.69
C ARG A 479 -13.83 40.51 27.90
N ALA A 480 -13.03 41.51 28.30
CA ALA A 480 -13.51 42.87 28.53
C ALA A 480 -14.12 43.49 27.28
N LEU A 481 -13.52 43.27 26.09
CA LEU A 481 -14.09 43.75 24.84
C LEU A 481 -15.39 43.01 24.51
N GLY A 482 -15.42 41.69 24.73
CA GLY A 482 -16.63 40.88 24.54
C GLY A 482 -17.81 41.36 25.38
N GLN A 483 -17.59 41.78 26.63
CA GLN A 483 -18.65 42.34 27.47
C GLN A 483 -19.18 43.68 26.92
N LEU A 484 -18.30 44.58 26.47
CA LEU A 484 -18.72 45.85 25.90
C LEU A 484 -19.55 45.67 24.62
N VAL A 485 -19.18 44.69 23.78
CA VAL A 485 -19.94 44.36 22.56
C VAL A 485 -21.31 43.75 22.91
N VAL A 486 -21.39 42.93 23.95
CA VAL A 486 -22.69 42.41 24.45
C VAL A 486 -23.58 43.55 24.92
N ASP A 487 -23.03 44.49 25.70
CA ASP A 487 -23.78 45.62 26.27
C ASP A 487 -24.22 46.62 25.18
N ASP A 488 -23.41 46.80 24.13
CA ASP A 488 -23.69 47.71 23.00
C ASP A 488 -24.75 47.16 22.04
N LEU A 489 -24.68 45.87 21.73
CA LEU A 489 -25.58 45.21 20.77
C LEU A 489 -26.78 44.51 21.44
N ASP A 490 -26.90 44.57 22.76
CA ASP A 490 -27.95 43.90 23.58
C ASP A 490 -28.10 42.41 23.24
N LEU A 491 -26.97 41.68 23.22
CA LEU A 491 -26.93 40.28 22.80
C LEU A 491 -27.32 39.32 23.92
N ASP A 492 -28.16 38.33 23.59
CA ASP A 492 -28.49 37.18 24.44
C ASP A 492 -27.34 36.14 24.56
N LYS A 493 -26.08 36.60 24.52
CA LYS A 493 -24.86 35.77 24.58
C LYS A 493 -23.96 36.22 25.72
N SER A 494 -23.19 35.30 26.28
CA SER A 494 -22.21 35.65 27.31
C SER A 494 -20.99 36.38 26.73
N ALA A 495 -20.33 37.21 27.53
CA ALA A 495 -19.08 37.88 27.11
C ALA A 495 -17.98 36.89 26.68
N ASP A 496 -17.94 35.68 27.26
CA ASP A 496 -16.99 34.64 26.85
C ASP A 496 -17.32 34.14 25.44
N GLU A 497 -18.60 33.91 25.13
CA GLU A 497 -19.04 33.48 23.79
C GLU A 497 -18.76 34.54 22.74
N VAL A 498 -19.04 35.83 23.01
CA VAL A 498 -18.77 36.92 22.07
C VAL A 498 -17.26 37.17 21.93
N SER A 499 -16.48 37.08 23.01
CA SER A 499 -15.02 37.16 22.92
C SER A 499 -14.43 36.02 22.08
N GLY A 500 -15.03 34.82 22.11
CA GLY A 500 -14.64 33.70 21.26
C GLY A 500 -15.00 33.87 19.78
N MET A 501 -15.93 34.78 19.46
CA MET A 501 -16.24 35.15 18.07
C MET A 501 -15.22 36.12 17.50
N ILE A 502 -14.61 36.95 18.35
CA ILE A 502 -13.70 38.02 17.96
C ILE A 502 -12.27 37.50 17.93
N THR A 503 -11.56 37.78 16.86
CA THR A 503 -10.12 37.54 16.75
C THR A 503 -9.46 38.82 16.24
N ALA A 504 -8.71 39.45 17.13
CA ALA A 504 -7.88 40.59 16.82
C ALA A 504 -6.49 40.12 16.40
N SER A 505 -6.01 40.59 15.26
CA SER A 505 -4.68 40.27 14.75
C SER A 505 -3.98 41.52 14.22
N ALA A 506 -2.68 41.60 14.50
CA ALA A 506 -1.81 42.64 14.02
C ALA A 506 -0.78 42.03 13.07
N TYR A 507 -0.61 42.62 11.88
CA TYR A 507 0.51 42.24 11.03
C TYR A 507 1.80 42.86 11.56
N LYS A 508 2.86 42.07 11.55
CA LYS A 508 4.19 42.52 11.95
C LYS A 508 4.63 43.71 11.12
N ASP A 509 5.27 44.67 11.78
CA ASP A 509 5.75 45.91 11.21
C ASP A 509 4.66 46.82 10.62
N THR A 510 3.38 46.55 10.91
CA THR A 510 2.26 47.40 10.51
C THR A 510 1.64 48.14 11.69
N VAL A 511 0.87 49.16 11.37
CA VAL A 511 0.02 49.90 12.31
C VAL A 511 -1.47 49.61 12.08
N ILE A 512 -1.77 48.48 11.47
CA ILE A 512 -3.13 48.06 11.15
C ILE A 512 -3.49 46.87 12.05
N LEU A 513 -4.65 46.99 12.69
CA LEU A 513 -5.27 45.96 13.50
C LEU A 513 -6.52 45.46 12.77
N ASN A 514 -6.58 44.15 12.54
CA ASN A 514 -7.75 43.49 11.99
C ASN A 514 -8.57 42.88 13.11
N LEU A 515 -9.85 43.25 13.18
CA LEU A 515 -10.84 42.68 14.07
C LEU A 515 -11.77 41.79 13.26
N ARG A 516 -11.56 40.49 13.36
CA ARG A 516 -12.35 39.48 12.66
C ARG A 516 -13.42 38.95 13.60
N ALA A 517 -14.68 38.91 13.17
CA ALA A 517 -15.74 38.23 13.89
C ALA A 517 -16.23 37.02 13.09
N VAL A 518 -16.48 35.91 13.78
CA VAL A 518 -16.99 34.67 13.20
C VAL A 518 -18.30 34.27 13.90
N SER A 519 -19.36 34.10 13.12
CA SER A 519 -20.68 33.68 13.61
C SER A 519 -21.41 32.86 12.55
N ASP A 520 -22.39 32.09 12.99
CA ASP A 520 -23.39 31.40 12.16
C ASP A 520 -24.37 32.33 11.43
N ASP A 521 -24.40 33.62 11.79
CA ASP A 521 -25.18 34.66 11.13
C ASP A 521 -24.26 35.72 10.49
N ALA A 522 -24.51 36.04 9.22
CA ALA A 522 -23.74 36.99 8.44
C ALA A 522 -23.88 38.43 8.94
N ASP A 523 -25.09 38.83 9.36
CA ASP A 523 -25.34 40.17 9.88
C ASP A 523 -24.74 40.32 11.28
N LEU A 524 -24.89 39.30 12.13
CA LEU A 524 -24.28 39.30 13.46
C LEU A 524 -22.75 39.36 13.38
N ALA A 525 -22.12 38.62 12.45
CA ALA A 525 -20.67 38.70 12.26
C ALA A 525 -20.21 40.13 11.89
N ARG A 526 -20.94 40.82 11.00
CA ARG A 526 -20.67 42.22 10.65
C ARG A 526 -20.80 43.13 11.87
N ASP A 527 -21.91 43.03 12.58
CA ASP A 527 -22.24 43.94 13.69
C ASP A 527 -21.28 43.76 14.86
N VAL A 528 -20.92 42.51 15.19
CA VAL A 528 -19.90 42.20 16.21
C VAL A 528 -18.53 42.75 15.82
N ALA A 529 -18.12 42.64 14.54
CA ALA A 529 -16.83 43.18 14.10
C ALA A 529 -16.77 44.72 14.18
N ASN A 530 -17.86 45.40 13.78
CA ASN A 530 -17.95 46.86 13.82
C ASN A 530 -18.02 47.39 15.26
N SER A 531 -18.92 46.83 16.08
CA SER A 531 -19.02 47.18 17.50
C SER A 531 -17.70 46.91 18.24
N ALA A 532 -17.03 45.77 17.97
CA ALA A 532 -15.72 45.49 18.56
C ALA A 532 -14.67 46.56 18.20
N ALA A 533 -14.69 47.12 16.99
CA ALA A 533 -13.79 48.18 16.58
C ALA A 533 -14.05 49.50 17.32
N GLU A 534 -15.31 49.88 17.46
CA GLU A 534 -15.73 51.10 18.17
C GLU A 534 -15.49 51.00 19.68
N GLN A 535 -15.84 49.88 20.29
CA GLN A 535 -15.65 49.64 21.72
C GLN A 535 -14.17 49.53 22.08
N LEU A 536 -13.34 48.93 21.21
CA LEU A 536 -11.89 48.91 21.40
C LEU A 536 -11.29 50.31 21.32
N GLN A 537 -11.76 51.16 20.40
CA GLN A 537 -11.34 52.56 20.32
C GLN A 537 -11.63 53.30 21.62
N THR A 538 -12.83 53.12 22.19
CA THR A 538 -13.23 53.72 23.45
C THR A 538 -12.39 53.20 24.62
N MET A 539 -12.19 51.89 24.72
CA MET A 539 -11.38 51.27 25.77
C MET A 539 -9.92 51.76 25.75
N VAL A 540 -9.31 51.85 24.56
CA VAL A 540 -7.93 52.34 24.43
C VAL A 540 -7.84 53.83 24.73
N LYS A 541 -8.87 54.62 24.36
CA LYS A 541 -8.94 56.04 24.72
C LYS A 541 -8.98 56.24 26.24
N ASP A 542 -9.86 55.52 26.93
CA ASP A 542 -9.97 55.60 28.40
C ASP A 542 -8.68 55.15 29.09
N LEU A 543 -8.06 54.07 28.60
CA LEU A 543 -6.78 53.59 29.11
C LEU A 543 -5.69 54.65 28.94
N ASN A 544 -5.62 55.29 27.76
CA ASN A 544 -4.66 56.34 27.50
C ASN A 544 -4.90 57.59 28.38
N GLU A 545 -6.16 57.95 28.65
CA GLU A 545 -6.52 59.06 29.55
C GLU A 545 -6.10 58.79 31.01
N GLN A 546 -6.26 57.55 31.48
CA GLN A 546 -5.87 57.15 32.84
C GLN A 546 -4.35 57.03 33.02
N THR A 547 -3.62 56.71 31.95
CA THR A 547 -2.17 56.45 32.01
C THR A 547 -1.33 57.66 31.57
N SER A 548 -1.96 58.72 31.05
CA SER A 548 -1.25 59.93 30.61
C SER A 548 -0.90 60.85 31.79
N PRO A 549 0.35 61.34 31.90
CA PRO A 549 0.74 62.29 32.94
C PRO A 549 0.01 63.62 32.79
N THR A 550 -0.48 64.17 33.91
CA THR A 550 -1.26 65.41 33.98
C THR A 550 -0.51 66.55 33.28
N GLY A 551 -1.07 67.06 32.17
CA GLY A 551 -0.55 68.23 31.44
C GLY A 551 0.15 67.98 30.09
N ARG A 552 0.17 66.75 29.55
CA ARG A 552 0.61 66.48 28.15
C ARG A 552 -0.42 65.60 27.42
N THR A 553 -1.17 66.17 26.48
CA THR A 553 -2.31 65.50 25.81
C THR A 553 -2.00 64.94 24.41
N SER A 554 -0.75 64.84 23.96
CA SER A 554 -0.49 64.73 22.50
C SER A 554 0.53 63.66 22.05
N SER A 555 0.71 62.55 22.77
CA SER A 555 1.68 61.52 22.33
C SER A 555 1.27 60.06 22.54
N ALA A 556 0.09 59.78 23.11
CA ALA A 556 -0.43 58.43 23.20
C ALA A 556 -1.02 57.99 21.84
N PRO A 557 -0.76 56.76 21.36
CA PRO A 557 -1.38 56.25 20.14
C PRO A 557 -2.89 56.15 20.27
N GLN A 558 -3.61 56.63 19.26
CA GLN A 558 -5.05 56.55 19.14
C GLN A 558 -5.42 55.53 18.06
N LEU A 559 -6.57 54.91 18.26
CA LEU A 559 -7.20 54.05 17.27
C LEU A 559 -8.10 54.91 16.37
N ALA A 560 -8.05 54.68 15.06
CA ALA A 560 -8.96 55.27 14.09
C ALA A 560 -9.53 54.16 13.21
N LEU A 561 -10.84 54.13 13.02
CA LEU A 561 -11.48 53.18 12.12
C LEU A 561 -11.02 53.45 10.68
N LEU A 562 -10.44 52.44 10.04
CA LEU A 562 -9.97 52.52 8.65
C LEU A 562 -11.05 52.02 7.69
N THR A 563 -11.63 50.86 7.99
CA THR A 563 -12.63 50.19 7.16
C THR A 563 -13.64 49.49 8.05
N GLU A 564 -14.92 49.75 7.82
CA GLU A 564 -16.04 49.00 8.42
C GLU A 564 -16.16 47.61 7.81
N ALA A 565 -16.63 46.65 8.60
CA ALA A 565 -16.96 45.31 8.14
C ALA A 565 -18.22 45.35 7.24
N GLU A 566 -18.16 44.61 6.12
CA GLU A 566 -19.29 44.38 5.22
C GLU A 566 -19.96 43.04 5.51
N THR A 567 -21.25 42.89 5.19
CA THR A 567 -21.96 41.61 5.32
C THR A 567 -21.41 40.59 4.31
N PRO A 568 -20.85 39.45 4.76
CA PRO A 568 -20.34 38.43 3.86
C PRO A 568 -21.49 37.77 3.07
N SER A 569 -21.35 37.70 1.74
CA SER A 569 -22.37 37.14 0.84
C SER A 569 -22.36 35.62 0.74
N SER A 570 -21.33 34.95 1.26
CA SER A 570 -21.19 33.50 1.27
C SER A 570 -20.49 33.01 2.54
N PRO A 571 -20.82 31.80 3.04
CA PRO A 571 -20.19 31.25 4.21
C PRO A 571 -18.70 30.98 3.97
N SER A 572 -17.89 31.27 4.98
CA SER A 572 -16.44 31.05 4.97
C SER A 572 -16.05 29.59 5.31
N SER A 573 -16.95 28.88 5.99
CA SER A 573 -16.87 27.46 6.33
C SER A 573 -18.29 26.89 6.40
N PRO A 574 -18.52 25.62 6.02
CA PRO A 574 -17.53 24.64 5.56
C PRO A 574 -17.21 24.77 4.06
N ASN A 575 -15.95 24.56 3.69
CA ASN A 575 -15.54 24.50 2.29
C ASN A 575 -15.97 23.18 1.66
N THR A 576 -17.20 23.12 1.17
CA THR A 576 -17.82 21.90 0.59
C THR A 576 -16.94 21.23 -0.47
N SER A 577 -16.39 22.01 -1.40
CA SER A 577 -15.48 21.52 -2.45
C SER A 577 -14.19 20.90 -1.90
N VAL A 578 -13.68 21.44 -0.78
CA VAL A 578 -12.50 20.91 -0.08
C VAL A 578 -12.85 19.59 0.60
N ASN A 579 -13.95 19.57 1.35
CA ASN A 579 -14.40 18.39 2.09
C ASN A 579 -14.72 17.22 1.16
N ILE A 580 -15.36 17.49 0.02
CA ILE A 580 -15.60 16.49 -1.04
C ILE A 580 -14.28 15.95 -1.58
N LEU A 581 -13.30 16.82 -1.89
CA LEU A 581 -12.01 16.35 -2.39
C LEU A 581 -11.27 15.48 -1.37
N VAL A 582 -11.21 15.91 -0.11
CA VAL A 582 -10.58 15.16 0.97
C VAL A 582 -11.27 13.81 1.16
N GLY A 583 -12.61 13.81 1.18
CA GLY A 583 -13.42 12.61 1.22
C GLY A 583 -13.12 11.67 0.06
N ALA A 584 -13.08 12.18 -1.18
CA ALA A 584 -12.80 11.40 -2.38
C ALA A 584 -11.40 10.76 -2.36
N VAL A 585 -10.37 11.49 -1.93
CA VAL A 585 -9.00 10.97 -1.80
C VAL A 585 -8.93 9.87 -0.73
N LEU A 586 -9.56 10.08 0.44
CA LEU A 586 -9.64 9.06 1.48
C LEU A 586 -10.40 7.82 1.00
N GLY A 587 -11.50 8.03 0.29
CA GLY A 587 -12.30 6.99 -0.33
C GLY A 587 -11.50 6.17 -1.35
N LEU A 588 -10.68 6.82 -2.19
CA LEU A 588 -9.80 6.16 -3.14
C LEU A 588 -8.76 5.28 -2.42
N ALA A 589 -8.15 5.79 -1.35
CA ALA A 589 -7.19 5.03 -0.54
C ALA A 589 -7.83 3.78 0.09
N VAL A 590 -9.04 3.92 0.65
CA VAL A 590 -9.81 2.79 1.21
C VAL A 590 -10.21 1.81 0.10
N GLY A 591 -10.64 2.30 -1.07
CA GLY A 591 -10.95 1.48 -2.23
C GLY A 591 -9.76 0.69 -2.75
N ALA A 592 -8.56 1.29 -2.74
CA ALA A 592 -7.32 0.62 -3.13
C ALA A 592 -6.96 -0.50 -2.14
N LEU A 593 -7.09 -0.23 -0.85
CA LEU A 593 -6.86 -1.21 0.20
C LEU A 593 -7.86 -2.38 0.08
N ALA A 594 -9.14 -2.09 -0.15
CA ALA A 594 -10.17 -3.09 -0.35
C ALA A 594 -9.92 -3.96 -1.61
N ALA A 595 -9.51 -3.33 -2.73
CA ALA A 595 -9.12 -4.02 -3.96
C ALA A 595 -7.96 -5.00 -3.74
N ILE A 596 -6.94 -4.57 -2.98
CA ILE A 596 -5.80 -5.42 -2.64
C ILE A 596 -6.24 -6.57 -1.74
N ILE A 597 -6.99 -6.30 -0.66
CA ILE A 597 -7.50 -7.35 0.24
C ILE A 597 -8.34 -8.36 -0.55
N ARG A 598 -9.24 -7.88 -1.41
CA ARG A 598 -10.06 -8.74 -2.27
C ARG A 598 -9.19 -9.62 -3.16
N GLY A 599 -8.18 -9.04 -3.81
CA GLY A 599 -7.20 -9.76 -4.62
C GLY A 599 -6.43 -10.82 -3.85
N LEU A 600 -6.00 -10.51 -2.63
CA LEU A 600 -5.28 -11.43 -1.76
C LEU A 600 -6.16 -12.55 -1.19
N THR A 601 -7.47 -12.34 -1.12
CA THR A 601 -8.45 -13.37 -0.70
C THR A 601 -9.01 -14.18 -1.86
N ASP A 602 -8.79 -13.75 -3.10
CA ASP A 602 -9.27 -14.45 -4.29
C ASP A 602 -8.31 -15.60 -4.63
N ARG A 603 -8.73 -16.82 -4.30
CA ARG A 603 -7.96 -18.05 -4.53
C ARG A 603 -8.22 -18.72 -5.87
N ARG A 604 -8.95 -18.06 -6.79
CA ARG A 604 -9.26 -18.62 -8.10
C ARG A 604 -8.01 -18.72 -8.97
N ILE A 605 -7.86 -19.85 -9.65
CA ILE A 605 -6.73 -20.14 -10.53
C ILE A 605 -6.96 -19.42 -11.86
N THR A 606 -6.14 -18.42 -12.15
CA THR A 606 -6.17 -17.67 -13.42
C THR A 606 -4.94 -17.89 -14.28
N ASP A 607 -3.91 -18.50 -13.72
CA ASP A 607 -2.63 -18.69 -14.38
C ASP A 607 -2.21 -20.17 -14.35
N SER A 608 -1.59 -20.63 -15.43
CA SER A 608 -1.21 -22.03 -15.61
C SER A 608 -0.01 -22.43 -14.76
N ASP A 609 0.91 -21.49 -14.45
CA ASP A 609 2.07 -21.81 -13.59
C ASP A 609 1.61 -22.10 -12.14
N SER A 610 0.49 -21.52 -11.72
CA SER A 610 -0.12 -21.78 -10.41
C SER A 610 -0.56 -23.25 -10.22
N ILE A 611 -0.90 -23.95 -11.32
CA ILE A 611 -1.34 -25.35 -11.28
C ILE A 611 -0.16 -26.28 -10.95
N ARG A 612 1.01 -26.03 -11.56
CA ARG A 612 2.23 -26.86 -11.41
C ARG A 612 2.77 -26.88 -9.99
N GLY A 613 2.49 -25.84 -9.19
CA GLY A 613 2.91 -25.76 -7.80
C GLY A 613 1.97 -26.47 -6.81
N ILE A 614 0.78 -26.88 -7.25
CA ILE A 614 -0.26 -27.44 -6.38
C ILE A 614 -0.40 -28.95 -6.59
N VAL A 615 -0.42 -29.38 -7.86
CA VAL A 615 -0.47 -30.80 -8.23
C VAL A 615 0.86 -31.14 -8.88
N GLU A 616 1.50 -32.22 -8.43
CA GLU A 616 2.77 -32.72 -8.98
C GLU A 616 2.59 -33.39 -10.36
N ALA A 617 1.95 -32.67 -11.30
CA ALA A 617 1.66 -33.16 -12.62
C ALA A 617 1.85 -32.04 -13.68
N PRO A 618 2.31 -32.38 -14.89
CA PRO A 618 2.52 -31.40 -15.95
C PRO A 618 1.20 -30.80 -16.45
N LEU A 619 1.27 -29.60 -17.02
CA LEU A 619 0.18 -29.05 -17.82
C LEU A 619 0.25 -29.67 -19.22
N VAL A 620 -0.72 -30.50 -19.58
CA VAL A 620 -0.76 -31.26 -20.85
C VAL A 620 -1.38 -30.43 -21.96
N GLY A 621 -2.26 -29.49 -21.63
CA GLY A 621 -2.86 -28.61 -22.62
C GLY A 621 -3.74 -27.52 -22.02
N THR A 622 -4.07 -26.54 -22.85
CA THR A 622 -5.01 -25.47 -22.52
C THR A 622 -6.14 -25.45 -23.54
N VAL A 623 -7.38 -25.53 -23.09
CA VAL A 623 -8.57 -25.46 -23.94
C VAL A 623 -9.25 -24.12 -23.73
N GLY A 624 -9.31 -23.33 -24.79
CA GLY A 624 -9.95 -22.02 -24.79
C GLY A 624 -11.48 -22.12 -24.70
N TYR A 625 -12.11 -21.06 -24.19
CA TYR A 625 -13.54 -20.88 -24.41
C TYR A 625 -13.77 -20.49 -25.87
N THR A 626 -14.55 -21.28 -26.61
CA THR A 626 -14.91 -21.00 -28.00
C THR A 626 -16.39 -21.28 -28.18
N ASP A 627 -17.09 -20.47 -28.97
CA ASP A 627 -18.53 -20.61 -29.20
C ASP A 627 -18.90 -21.99 -29.78
N VAL A 628 -17.98 -22.63 -30.51
CA VAL A 628 -18.13 -23.99 -31.06
C VAL A 628 -18.24 -25.05 -29.96
N LEU A 629 -17.60 -24.82 -28.81
CA LEU A 629 -17.66 -25.69 -27.63
C LEU A 629 -18.71 -25.22 -26.60
N SER A 630 -19.46 -24.14 -26.90
CA SER A 630 -20.56 -23.64 -26.07
C SER A 630 -21.77 -24.60 -26.07
N GLU A 631 -22.74 -24.33 -25.19
CA GLU A 631 -23.83 -25.19 -24.67
C GLU A 631 -24.64 -26.05 -25.67
N THR A 632 -24.42 -25.95 -26.98
CA THR A 632 -25.19 -26.66 -28.01
C THR A 632 -24.43 -27.67 -28.86
N ARG A 633 -23.08 -27.65 -28.91
CA ARG A 633 -22.30 -28.50 -29.84
C ARG A 633 -21.00 -29.05 -29.26
N HIS A 634 -20.99 -29.54 -28.02
CA HIS A 634 -19.82 -30.05 -27.26
C HIS A 634 -18.86 -31.03 -27.99
N MET A 635 -19.17 -31.45 -29.22
CA MET A 635 -18.39 -32.29 -30.13
C MET A 635 -17.73 -31.45 -31.25
N LEU A 636 -16.41 -31.52 -31.40
CA LEU A 636 -15.67 -30.91 -32.50
C LEU A 636 -15.70 -31.78 -33.76
N ASN A 637 -15.74 -31.13 -34.93
CA ASN A 637 -15.51 -31.78 -36.20
C ASN A 637 -14.05 -31.58 -36.66
N PHE A 638 -13.21 -32.60 -36.48
CA PHE A 638 -11.79 -32.56 -36.84
C PHE A 638 -11.55 -32.59 -38.36
N SER A 639 -12.55 -32.99 -39.16
CA SER A 639 -12.51 -33.03 -40.63
C SER A 639 -12.90 -31.71 -41.30
N ALA A 640 -13.48 -30.76 -40.57
CA ALA A 640 -13.80 -29.42 -41.05
C ALA A 640 -12.63 -28.44 -40.88
N ALA A 641 -12.76 -27.22 -41.45
CA ALA A 641 -11.71 -26.17 -41.43
C ALA A 641 -11.07 -25.98 -40.03
N PRO A 642 -9.75 -25.65 -39.95
CA PRO A 642 -9.02 -25.62 -38.68
C PRO A 642 -9.61 -24.60 -37.70
N VAL A 643 -10.27 -25.10 -36.66
CA VAL A 643 -10.74 -24.30 -35.51
C VAL A 643 -9.65 -24.36 -34.45
N VAL A 644 -9.38 -23.23 -33.78
CA VAL A 644 -8.37 -23.13 -32.71
C VAL A 644 -8.53 -24.24 -31.65
N ALA A 645 -9.78 -24.57 -31.29
CA ALA A 645 -10.09 -25.65 -30.36
C ALA A 645 -9.63 -27.03 -30.86
N ALA A 646 -9.76 -27.34 -32.16
CA ALA A 646 -9.32 -28.62 -32.71
C ALA A 646 -7.79 -28.78 -32.62
N GLU A 647 -7.04 -27.71 -32.89
CA GLU A 647 -5.58 -27.70 -32.72
C GLU A 647 -5.16 -27.89 -31.25
N GLN A 648 -5.90 -27.30 -30.29
CA GLN A 648 -5.66 -27.50 -28.86
C GLN A 648 -5.85 -28.97 -28.44
N PHE A 649 -6.82 -29.68 -29.01
CA PHE A 649 -7.01 -31.11 -28.75
C PHE A 649 -5.99 -32.00 -29.49
N ARG A 650 -5.53 -31.61 -30.69
CA ARG A 650 -4.39 -32.26 -31.37
C ARG A 650 -3.09 -32.12 -30.58
N GLU A 651 -2.86 -30.94 -29.99
CA GLU A 651 -1.75 -30.70 -29.08
C GLU A 651 -1.89 -31.55 -27.81
N LEU A 652 -3.07 -31.58 -27.19
CA LEU A 652 -3.35 -32.41 -26.01
C LEU A 652 -3.05 -33.89 -26.27
N ARG A 653 -3.52 -34.43 -27.40
CA ARG A 653 -3.23 -35.80 -27.87
C ARG A 653 -1.73 -36.05 -28.01
N THR A 654 -1.03 -35.13 -28.67
CA THR A 654 0.42 -35.25 -28.91
C THR A 654 1.18 -35.26 -27.58
N ASN A 655 0.86 -34.33 -26.67
CA ASN A 655 1.48 -34.25 -25.36
C ASN A 655 1.21 -35.51 -24.53
N LEU A 656 -0.01 -36.06 -24.59
CA LEU A 656 -0.37 -37.29 -23.90
C LEU A 656 0.52 -38.48 -24.30
N ARG A 657 0.83 -38.63 -25.60
CA ARG A 657 1.75 -39.67 -26.10
C ARG A 657 3.18 -39.54 -25.55
N PHE A 658 3.61 -38.33 -25.20
CA PHE A 658 4.95 -38.08 -24.67
C PHE A 658 5.05 -38.12 -23.14
N LEU A 659 3.94 -38.28 -22.41
CA LEU A 659 3.94 -38.33 -20.94
C LEU A 659 4.53 -39.63 -20.38
N ASP A 660 4.39 -40.75 -21.08
CA ASP A 660 4.94 -42.04 -20.66
C ASP A 660 5.27 -42.93 -21.87
N VAL A 661 6.51 -42.81 -22.37
CA VAL A 661 7.01 -43.53 -23.55
C VAL A 661 7.22 -45.02 -23.26
N ASP A 662 7.45 -45.38 -21.99
CA ASP A 662 7.76 -46.75 -21.57
C ASP A 662 6.50 -47.53 -21.16
N ASN A 663 5.45 -46.85 -20.66
CA ASN A 663 4.13 -47.43 -20.34
C ASN A 663 3.00 -46.51 -20.81
N ALA A 664 2.65 -46.57 -22.09
CA ALA A 664 1.53 -45.80 -22.63
C ALA A 664 0.22 -46.22 -21.92
N PRO A 665 -0.50 -45.30 -21.26
CA PRO A 665 -1.73 -45.64 -20.54
C PRO A 665 -2.84 -46.01 -21.52
N SER A 666 -3.42 -47.19 -21.34
CA SER A 666 -4.53 -47.70 -22.16
C SER A 666 -5.87 -47.18 -21.63
N VAL A 667 -6.04 -47.11 -20.31
CA VAL A 667 -7.26 -46.63 -19.66
C VAL A 667 -6.99 -45.29 -18.97
N ILE A 668 -7.64 -44.23 -19.44
CA ILE A 668 -7.43 -42.86 -18.96
C ILE A 668 -8.73 -42.31 -18.40
N ALA A 669 -8.74 -41.94 -17.12
CA ALA A 669 -9.86 -41.25 -16.51
C ALA A 669 -9.72 -39.73 -16.65
N VAL A 670 -10.79 -39.06 -17.08
CA VAL A 670 -10.89 -37.61 -17.10
C VAL A 670 -11.82 -37.19 -15.97
N THR A 671 -11.31 -36.43 -15.01
CA THR A 671 -12.08 -35.94 -13.86
C THR A 671 -11.73 -34.50 -13.54
N SER A 672 -12.38 -33.95 -12.52
CA SER A 672 -12.22 -32.58 -12.07
C SER A 672 -12.46 -32.48 -10.57
N GLY A 673 -12.08 -31.35 -9.96
CA GLY A 673 -12.33 -31.14 -8.53
C GLY A 673 -13.80 -30.87 -8.26
N MET A 674 -14.42 -30.03 -9.09
CA MET A 674 -15.81 -29.58 -8.97
C MET A 674 -16.59 -29.82 -10.27
N SER A 675 -17.91 -29.83 -10.18
CA SER A 675 -18.78 -29.90 -11.37
C SER A 675 -18.63 -28.66 -12.25
N GLY A 676 -18.81 -28.83 -13.56
CA GLY A 676 -18.75 -27.72 -14.52
C GLY A 676 -17.33 -27.24 -14.89
N GLU A 677 -16.30 -28.06 -14.64
CA GLU A 677 -14.90 -27.74 -14.98
C GLU A 677 -14.47 -28.24 -16.38
N GLY A 678 -15.41 -28.80 -17.15
CA GLY A 678 -15.20 -29.19 -18.55
C GLY A 678 -14.68 -30.61 -18.79
N LYS A 679 -14.67 -31.47 -17.75
CA LYS A 679 -14.23 -32.89 -17.83
C LYS A 679 -14.85 -33.68 -18.99
N SER A 680 -16.17 -33.62 -19.17
CA SER A 680 -16.90 -34.38 -20.20
C SER A 680 -16.58 -33.88 -21.62
N THR A 681 -16.42 -32.56 -21.77
CA THR A 681 -15.98 -31.95 -23.03
C THR A 681 -14.54 -32.32 -23.35
N VAL A 682 -13.66 -32.36 -22.36
CA VAL A 682 -12.27 -32.80 -22.53
C VAL A 682 -12.22 -34.28 -22.90
N ALA A 683 -12.97 -35.14 -22.21
CA ALA A 683 -13.05 -36.58 -22.48
C ALA A 683 -13.50 -36.87 -23.91
N LEU A 684 -14.62 -36.27 -24.33
CA LEU A 684 -15.17 -36.46 -25.67
C LEU A 684 -14.20 -36.01 -26.77
N ASN A 685 -13.67 -34.80 -26.68
CA ASN A 685 -12.84 -34.24 -27.74
C ASN A 685 -11.42 -34.80 -27.75
N LEU A 686 -10.91 -35.30 -26.62
CA LEU A 686 -9.70 -36.11 -26.61
C LEU A 686 -9.93 -37.46 -27.31
N ALA A 687 -11.05 -38.13 -27.05
CA ALA A 687 -11.39 -39.39 -27.72
C ALA A 687 -11.54 -39.22 -29.23
N LEU A 688 -12.17 -38.13 -29.67
CA LEU A 688 -12.27 -37.78 -31.09
C LEU A 688 -10.91 -37.47 -31.72
N ALA A 689 -10.03 -36.76 -31.01
CA ALA A 689 -8.69 -36.47 -31.52
C ALA A 689 -7.83 -37.74 -31.68
N LEU A 690 -7.97 -38.71 -30.77
CA LEU A 690 -7.31 -40.01 -30.85
C LEU A 690 -7.86 -40.83 -32.04
N ALA A 691 -9.19 -40.90 -32.18
CA ALA A 691 -9.85 -41.59 -33.30
C ALA A 691 -9.51 -40.96 -34.68
N ASP A 692 -9.38 -39.63 -34.77
CA ASP A 692 -8.93 -38.91 -35.97
C ASP A 692 -7.50 -39.29 -36.39
N ASP A 693 -6.67 -39.81 -35.47
CA ASP A 693 -5.33 -40.36 -35.77
C ASP A 693 -5.36 -41.82 -36.25
N GLY A 694 -6.56 -42.42 -36.35
CA GLY A 694 -6.76 -43.82 -36.73
C GLY A 694 -6.67 -44.82 -35.58
N GLU A 695 -6.62 -44.36 -34.32
CA GLU A 695 -6.66 -45.24 -33.15
C GLU A 695 -8.09 -45.73 -32.87
N SER A 696 -8.20 -46.95 -32.35
CA SER A 696 -9.47 -47.48 -31.84
C SER A 696 -9.72 -47.00 -30.42
N VAL A 697 -10.78 -46.21 -30.22
CA VAL A 697 -11.07 -45.55 -28.94
C VAL A 697 -12.45 -45.92 -28.42
N CYS A 698 -12.53 -46.30 -27.15
CA CYS A 698 -13.79 -46.48 -26.42
C CYS A 698 -13.97 -45.36 -25.39
N LEU A 699 -15.00 -44.53 -25.57
CA LEU A 699 -15.39 -43.49 -24.62
C LEU A 699 -16.51 -44.01 -23.71
N VAL A 700 -16.29 -44.00 -22.40
CA VAL A 700 -17.21 -44.56 -21.40
C VAL A 700 -17.75 -43.45 -20.50
N ASP A 701 -19.07 -43.34 -20.39
CA ASP A 701 -19.73 -42.44 -19.42
C ASP A 701 -19.74 -43.12 -18.04
N ALA A 702 -18.69 -42.86 -17.25
CA ALA A 702 -18.54 -43.35 -15.89
C ALA A 702 -19.12 -42.37 -14.84
N ASP A 703 -19.74 -41.25 -15.25
CA ASP A 703 -20.48 -40.34 -14.38
C ASP A 703 -21.93 -40.82 -14.25
N LEU A 704 -22.10 -41.92 -13.51
CA LEU A 704 -23.41 -42.56 -13.30
C LEU A 704 -24.42 -41.69 -12.54
N ARG A 705 -23.99 -40.54 -11.98
CA ARG A 705 -24.85 -39.60 -11.25
C ARG A 705 -25.42 -38.50 -12.13
N ASN A 706 -24.61 -37.96 -13.02
CA ASN A 706 -25.01 -36.88 -13.92
C ASN A 706 -24.45 -37.13 -15.32
N PRO A 707 -24.93 -38.18 -16.01
CA PRO A 707 -24.40 -38.58 -17.31
C PRO A 707 -24.69 -37.52 -18.36
N SER A 708 -23.70 -37.28 -19.22
CA SER A 708 -23.76 -36.18 -20.20
C SER A 708 -23.34 -36.60 -21.61
N LEU A 709 -22.62 -37.72 -21.77
CA LEU A 709 -21.99 -38.06 -23.04
C LEU A 709 -23.01 -38.33 -24.16
N VAL A 710 -24.13 -39.01 -23.86
CA VAL A 710 -25.19 -39.27 -24.86
C VAL A 710 -25.71 -37.96 -25.45
N SER A 711 -25.91 -36.94 -24.61
CA SER A 711 -26.38 -35.62 -25.05
C SER A 711 -25.31 -34.84 -25.84
N TYR A 712 -24.03 -35.10 -25.59
CA TYR A 712 -22.92 -34.38 -26.22
C TYR A 712 -22.55 -34.96 -27.58
N VAL A 713 -22.55 -36.29 -27.71
CA VAL A 713 -22.27 -37.00 -28.96
C VAL A 713 -23.47 -36.91 -29.91
N GLY A 714 -24.69 -37.02 -29.37
CA GLY A 714 -25.92 -37.04 -30.18
C GLY A 714 -26.04 -38.29 -31.06
N GLY A 715 -27.00 -38.27 -31.99
CA GLY A 715 -27.28 -39.40 -32.89
C GLY A 715 -28.19 -40.48 -32.28
N ASP A 716 -28.21 -41.67 -32.89
CA ASP A 716 -29.06 -42.83 -32.49
C ASP A 716 -28.50 -43.60 -31.26
N LEU A 717 -27.68 -42.96 -30.43
CA LEU A 717 -27.13 -43.58 -29.22
C LEU A 717 -28.26 -43.90 -28.23
N GLN A 718 -28.31 -45.15 -27.79
CA GLN A 718 -29.29 -45.64 -26.83
C GLN A 718 -28.79 -45.40 -25.40
N SER A 719 -29.56 -44.67 -24.59
CA SER A 719 -29.25 -44.46 -23.17
C SER A 719 -29.89 -45.51 -22.24
N ALA A 720 -30.73 -46.41 -22.77
CA ALA A 720 -31.48 -47.38 -21.99
C ALA A 720 -30.62 -48.53 -21.45
N VAL A 721 -29.48 -48.80 -22.09
CA VAL A 721 -28.52 -49.85 -21.71
C VAL A 721 -27.12 -49.24 -21.80
N GLY A 722 -26.26 -49.52 -20.83
CA GLY A 722 -24.93 -48.94 -20.74
C GLY A 722 -24.07 -49.56 -19.63
N LEU A 723 -23.15 -48.77 -19.09
CA LEU A 723 -22.21 -49.19 -18.06
C LEU A 723 -22.92 -49.73 -16.82
N SER A 724 -23.92 -49.02 -16.29
CA SER A 724 -24.68 -49.44 -15.09
C SER A 724 -25.34 -50.81 -15.26
N THR A 725 -26.01 -51.09 -16.38
CA THR A 725 -26.64 -52.40 -16.67
C THR A 725 -25.60 -53.51 -16.81
N ALA A 726 -24.45 -53.22 -17.42
CA ALA A 726 -23.36 -54.20 -17.52
C ALA A 726 -22.76 -54.54 -16.15
N LEU A 727 -22.61 -53.54 -15.28
CA LEU A 727 -22.09 -53.73 -13.92
C LEU A 727 -23.10 -54.44 -13.00
N ALA A 728 -24.40 -54.18 -13.17
CA ALA A 728 -25.48 -54.93 -12.52
C ALA A 728 -25.50 -56.41 -12.94
N GLY A 729 -24.98 -56.73 -14.13
CA GLY A 729 -24.90 -58.09 -14.67
C GLY A 729 -26.11 -58.49 -15.51
N ASP A 730 -26.90 -57.50 -15.94
CA ASP A 730 -28.05 -57.70 -16.80
C ASP A 730 -27.64 -57.94 -18.26
N THR A 731 -26.41 -57.55 -18.65
CA THR A 731 -25.88 -57.67 -20.02
C THR A 731 -24.35 -57.75 -19.98
N ALA A 732 -23.72 -58.36 -20.99
CA ALA A 732 -22.26 -58.35 -21.09
C ALA A 732 -21.74 -56.98 -21.54
N VAL A 733 -20.52 -56.61 -21.15
CA VAL A 733 -19.95 -55.29 -21.52
C VAL A 733 -19.76 -55.15 -23.03
N ALA A 734 -19.54 -56.25 -23.75
CA ALA A 734 -19.45 -56.27 -25.20
C ALA A 734 -20.75 -55.83 -25.90
N ASP A 735 -21.90 -56.15 -25.30
CA ASP A 735 -23.22 -55.91 -25.88
C ASP A 735 -23.70 -54.47 -25.69
N VAL A 736 -23.03 -53.70 -24.81
CA VAL A 736 -23.39 -52.30 -24.51
C VAL A 736 -22.48 -51.30 -25.22
N ILE A 737 -21.51 -51.79 -26.01
CA ILE A 737 -20.64 -50.96 -26.86
C ILE A 737 -21.45 -50.52 -28.09
N GLN A 738 -21.52 -49.21 -28.30
CA GLN A 738 -22.25 -48.62 -29.42
C GLN A 738 -21.26 -47.94 -30.37
N LEU A 739 -21.38 -48.27 -31.67
CA LEU A 739 -20.61 -47.60 -32.71
C LEU A 739 -21.18 -46.19 -32.94
N THR A 740 -20.28 -45.22 -33.12
CA THR A 740 -20.68 -43.85 -33.47
C THR A 740 -20.59 -43.61 -34.98
N GLN A 741 -21.03 -42.44 -35.43
CA GLN A 741 -20.85 -41.99 -36.82
C GLN A 741 -19.40 -41.61 -37.14
N VAL A 742 -18.52 -41.57 -36.13
CA VAL A 742 -17.10 -41.26 -36.28
C VAL A 742 -16.32 -42.57 -36.32
N ASP A 743 -15.62 -42.81 -37.43
CA ASP A 743 -14.76 -43.98 -37.58
C ASP A 743 -13.71 -44.03 -36.47
N GLY A 744 -13.51 -45.22 -35.88
CA GLY A 744 -12.57 -45.41 -34.78
C GLY A 744 -13.10 -45.07 -33.38
N LEU A 745 -14.28 -44.42 -33.25
CA LEU A 745 -14.87 -44.08 -31.95
C LEU A 745 -16.09 -44.95 -31.61
N SER A 746 -15.98 -45.69 -30.51
CA SER A 746 -17.08 -46.39 -29.85
C SER A 746 -17.45 -45.72 -28.53
N VAL A 747 -18.72 -45.81 -28.12
CA VAL A 747 -19.22 -45.20 -26.89
C VAL A 747 -19.96 -46.24 -26.04
N ILE A 748 -19.73 -46.21 -24.73
CA ILE A 748 -20.56 -46.86 -23.73
C ILE A 748 -21.27 -45.78 -22.93
N ALA A 749 -22.58 -45.67 -23.10
CA ALA A 749 -23.42 -44.78 -22.29
C ALA A 749 -23.42 -45.22 -20.82
N SER A 750 -23.83 -44.34 -19.90
CA SER A 750 -23.92 -44.68 -18.47
C SER A 750 -25.00 -45.74 -18.19
N GLY A 751 -26.04 -45.79 -19.01
CA GLY A 751 -27.27 -46.54 -18.76
C GLY A 751 -28.20 -45.83 -17.76
N PRO A 752 -29.24 -46.51 -17.24
CA PRO A 752 -30.12 -45.94 -16.23
C PRO A 752 -29.35 -45.57 -14.95
N ILE A 753 -29.66 -44.41 -14.37
CA ILE A 753 -29.03 -43.94 -13.13
C ILE A 753 -29.28 -44.97 -12.02
N PRO A 754 -28.23 -45.65 -11.51
CA PRO A 754 -28.41 -46.70 -10.52
C PRO A 754 -28.61 -46.11 -9.11
N PRO A 755 -29.27 -46.83 -8.18
CA PRO A 755 -29.43 -46.37 -6.80
C PRO A 755 -28.09 -46.33 -6.04
N ASN A 756 -27.09 -47.09 -6.48
CA ASN A 756 -25.80 -47.28 -5.82
C ASN A 756 -24.57 -47.16 -6.77
N PRO A 757 -24.31 -45.97 -7.33
CA PRO A 757 -23.20 -45.75 -8.29
C PRO A 757 -21.81 -46.17 -7.80
N ALA A 758 -21.43 -45.75 -6.58
CA ALA A 758 -20.10 -46.01 -6.02
C ALA A 758 -19.80 -47.50 -5.83
N GLU A 759 -20.80 -48.30 -5.47
CA GLU A 759 -20.65 -49.74 -5.26
C GLU A 759 -20.43 -50.48 -6.59
N LEU A 760 -21.12 -50.03 -7.65
CA LEU A 760 -20.92 -50.56 -9.00
C LEU A 760 -19.52 -50.21 -9.53
N LEU A 761 -19.09 -48.95 -9.38
CA LEU A 761 -17.78 -48.47 -9.85
C LEU A 761 -16.62 -49.03 -9.01
N GLY A 762 -16.83 -49.35 -7.74
CA GLY A 762 -15.85 -50.04 -6.89
C GLY A 762 -15.83 -51.56 -7.06
N SER A 763 -16.73 -52.12 -7.87
CA SER A 763 -16.90 -53.57 -7.98
C SER A 763 -15.78 -54.24 -8.78
N ARG A 764 -15.60 -55.55 -8.54
CA ARG A 764 -14.70 -56.38 -9.36
C ARG A 764 -15.13 -56.41 -10.84
N ARG A 765 -16.43 -56.38 -11.11
CA ARG A 765 -16.98 -56.35 -12.46
C ARG A 765 -16.55 -55.11 -13.24
N PHE A 766 -16.42 -53.96 -12.58
CA PHE A 766 -15.92 -52.76 -13.25
C PHE A 766 -14.47 -52.92 -13.72
N LYS A 767 -13.61 -53.53 -12.89
CA LYS A 767 -12.24 -53.85 -13.28
C LYS A 767 -12.17 -54.87 -14.42
N GLU A 768 -13.02 -55.89 -14.39
CA GLU A 768 -13.12 -56.90 -15.47
C GLU A 768 -13.62 -56.27 -16.78
N ALA A 769 -14.58 -55.34 -16.70
CA ALA A 769 -15.04 -54.55 -17.83
C ALA A 769 -13.92 -53.69 -18.44
N LEU A 770 -13.18 -52.95 -17.61
CA LEU A 770 -12.07 -52.12 -18.09
C LEU A 770 -10.95 -52.96 -18.71
N ALA A 771 -10.64 -54.13 -18.13
CA ALA A 771 -9.65 -55.06 -18.69
C ALA A 771 -10.09 -55.60 -20.07
N TYR A 772 -11.38 -55.94 -20.22
CA TYR A 772 -11.94 -56.34 -21.51
C TYR A 772 -11.81 -55.21 -22.54
N LEU A 773 -12.16 -53.97 -22.17
CA LEU A 773 -12.07 -52.82 -23.08
C LEU A 773 -10.62 -52.52 -23.47
N ALA A 774 -9.68 -52.58 -22.52
CA ALA A 774 -8.26 -52.36 -22.78
C ALA A 774 -7.63 -53.43 -23.70
N GLU A 775 -8.21 -54.62 -23.81
CA GLU A 775 -7.76 -55.67 -24.74
C GLU A 775 -8.29 -55.43 -26.17
N HIS A 776 -9.40 -54.69 -26.33
CA HIS A 776 -10.11 -54.52 -27.61
C HIS A 776 -9.98 -53.13 -28.24
N PHE A 777 -9.49 -52.15 -27.48
CA PHE A 777 -9.30 -50.76 -27.93
C PHE A 777 -7.88 -50.30 -27.58
N ASP A 778 -7.29 -49.49 -28.46
CA ASP A 778 -6.00 -48.86 -28.21
C ASP A 778 -6.07 -47.91 -27.00
N HIS A 779 -7.20 -47.19 -26.88
CA HIS A 779 -7.48 -46.30 -25.75
C HIS A 779 -8.91 -46.41 -25.23
N VAL A 780 -9.05 -46.38 -23.90
CA VAL A 780 -10.32 -46.31 -23.18
C VAL A 780 -10.34 -45.01 -22.38
N ILE A 781 -11.23 -44.08 -22.75
CA ILE A 781 -11.39 -42.78 -22.08
C ILE A 781 -12.61 -42.84 -21.18
N LEU A 782 -12.44 -42.58 -19.88
CA LEU A 782 -13.52 -42.59 -18.90
C LEU A 782 -13.90 -41.15 -18.51
N ASP A 783 -15.13 -40.71 -18.79
CA ASP A 783 -15.67 -39.49 -18.18
C ASP A 783 -16.16 -39.80 -16.77
N ALA A 784 -15.47 -39.29 -15.75
CA ALA A 784 -15.74 -39.61 -14.36
C ALA A 784 -16.47 -38.47 -13.63
N SER A 785 -17.20 -38.76 -12.55
CA SER A 785 -17.77 -37.72 -11.68
C SER A 785 -16.68 -36.84 -11.04
N PRO A 786 -16.98 -35.61 -10.61
CA PRO A 786 -16.01 -34.76 -9.89
C PRO A 786 -15.61 -35.37 -8.53
N VAL A 787 -14.36 -35.18 -8.12
CA VAL A 787 -13.74 -35.88 -6.98
C VAL A 787 -14.16 -35.31 -5.62
N LEU A 788 -14.41 -34.00 -5.50
CA LEU A 788 -14.71 -33.39 -4.19
C LEU A 788 -16.16 -33.60 -3.71
N PRO A 789 -17.20 -33.52 -4.56
CA PRO A 789 -18.58 -33.68 -4.11
C PRO A 789 -18.93 -35.13 -3.77
N VAL A 790 -18.33 -36.10 -4.46
CA VAL A 790 -18.66 -37.54 -4.37
C VAL A 790 -17.42 -38.40 -4.61
N THR A 791 -17.42 -39.61 -4.06
CA THR A 791 -16.28 -40.54 -4.14
C THR A 791 -16.14 -41.25 -5.49
N ASP A 792 -17.20 -41.26 -6.31
CA ASP A 792 -17.30 -42.00 -7.57
C ASP A 792 -16.13 -41.70 -8.52
N GLY A 793 -15.76 -40.41 -8.64
CA GLY A 793 -14.61 -39.98 -9.46
C GLY A 793 -13.28 -40.57 -9.01
N ALA A 794 -13.06 -40.65 -7.70
CA ALA A 794 -11.85 -41.26 -7.13
C ALA A 794 -11.82 -42.79 -7.34
N LEU A 795 -12.97 -43.45 -7.29
CA LEU A 795 -13.07 -44.90 -7.56
C LEU A 795 -12.76 -45.22 -9.02
N VAL A 796 -13.32 -44.45 -9.95
CA VAL A 796 -13.01 -44.57 -11.39
C VAL A 796 -11.52 -44.31 -11.64
N ALA A 797 -10.99 -43.22 -11.08
CA ALA A 797 -9.57 -42.87 -11.15
C ALA A 797 -8.65 -43.99 -10.63
N SER A 798 -9.00 -44.64 -9.51
CA SER A 798 -8.21 -45.74 -8.94
C SER A 798 -8.19 -47.02 -9.77
N SER A 799 -9.10 -47.15 -10.73
CA SER A 799 -9.19 -48.32 -11.63
C SER A 799 -8.63 -48.04 -13.03
N ALA A 800 -8.18 -46.81 -13.30
CA ALA A 800 -7.55 -46.40 -14.55
C ALA A 800 -6.01 -46.43 -14.43
N ASP A 801 -5.31 -46.47 -15.56
CA ASP A 801 -3.84 -46.40 -15.62
C ASP A 801 -3.33 -45.01 -15.23
N GLY A 802 -4.16 -43.98 -15.45
CA GLY A 802 -3.89 -42.64 -14.97
C GLY A 802 -5.03 -41.64 -15.21
N VAL A 803 -4.86 -40.44 -14.66
CA VAL A 803 -5.88 -39.39 -14.63
C VAL A 803 -5.43 -38.13 -15.34
N LEU A 804 -6.30 -37.61 -16.21
CA LEU A 804 -6.26 -36.23 -16.67
C LEU A 804 -7.19 -35.37 -15.84
N LEU A 805 -6.64 -34.34 -15.20
CA LEU A 805 -7.39 -33.47 -14.30
C LEU A 805 -7.76 -32.16 -15.00
N ALA A 806 -9.04 -31.93 -15.23
CA ALA A 806 -9.55 -30.68 -15.76
C ALA A 806 -9.59 -29.60 -14.66
N VAL A 807 -9.02 -28.43 -14.94
CA VAL A 807 -8.98 -27.25 -14.05
C VAL A 807 -9.56 -26.07 -14.81
N ARG A 808 -10.60 -25.43 -14.27
CA ARG A 808 -11.30 -24.34 -14.96
C ARG A 808 -10.70 -22.99 -14.63
N HIS A 809 -10.35 -22.24 -15.68
CA HIS A 809 -9.87 -20.87 -15.57
C HIS A 809 -10.88 -19.96 -14.84
N ASN A 810 -10.37 -19.21 -13.86
CA ASN A 810 -11.10 -18.22 -13.08
C ASN A 810 -12.34 -18.76 -12.32
N SER A 811 -12.38 -20.07 -12.08
CA SER A 811 -13.45 -20.74 -11.32
C SER A 811 -12.88 -21.68 -10.27
N SER A 812 -12.02 -22.62 -10.66
CA SER A 812 -11.36 -23.54 -9.73
C SER A 812 -10.47 -22.77 -8.77
N THR A 813 -10.48 -23.13 -7.48
CA THR A 813 -9.62 -22.48 -6.48
C THR A 813 -8.38 -23.32 -6.16
N THR A 814 -7.33 -22.67 -5.65
CA THR A 814 -6.11 -23.36 -5.20
C THR A 814 -6.41 -24.45 -4.16
N ASP A 815 -7.36 -24.18 -3.26
CA ASP A 815 -7.73 -25.10 -2.19
C ASP A 815 -8.50 -26.31 -2.74
N GLN A 816 -9.40 -26.10 -3.71
CA GLN A 816 -10.11 -27.18 -4.39
C GLN A 816 -9.14 -28.06 -5.17
N LEU A 817 -8.20 -27.46 -5.89
CA LEU A 817 -7.20 -28.20 -6.66
C LEU A 817 -6.29 -29.03 -5.75
N ALA A 818 -5.81 -28.46 -4.64
CA ALA A 818 -5.01 -29.18 -3.65
C ALA A 818 -5.80 -30.34 -3.01
N ALA A 819 -7.05 -30.10 -2.62
CA ALA A 819 -7.92 -31.14 -2.05
C ALA A 819 -8.19 -32.27 -3.06
N THR A 820 -8.31 -31.94 -4.35
CA THR A 820 -8.52 -32.92 -5.43
C THR A 820 -7.27 -33.78 -5.62
N GLY A 821 -6.09 -33.15 -5.70
CA GLY A 821 -4.81 -33.87 -5.77
C GLY A 821 -4.61 -34.82 -4.59
N ASN A 822 -4.88 -34.35 -3.36
CA ASN A 822 -4.81 -35.19 -2.16
C ASN A 822 -5.79 -36.37 -2.18
N SER A 823 -7.01 -36.17 -2.70
CA SER A 823 -8.02 -37.23 -2.80
C SER A 823 -7.64 -38.30 -3.82
N LEU A 824 -7.06 -37.90 -4.95
CA LEU A 824 -6.53 -38.82 -5.96
C LEU A 824 -5.29 -39.58 -5.46
N ALA A 825 -4.39 -38.90 -4.74
CA ALA A 825 -3.23 -39.52 -4.12
C ALA A 825 -3.65 -40.54 -3.04
N ALA A 826 -4.70 -40.27 -2.27
CA ALA A 826 -5.20 -41.16 -1.22
C ALA A 826 -5.69 -42.52 -1.76
N VAL A 827 -6.16 -42.57 -3.01
CA VAL A 827 -6.57 -43.81 -3.69
C VAL A 827 -5.46 -44.40 -4.57
N ASN A 828 -4.22 -43.91 -4.43
CA ASN A 828 -3.04 -44.28 -5.23
C ASN A 828 -3.24 -44.08 -6.74
N SER A 829 -4.06 -43.11 -7.14
CA SER A 829 -4.25 -42.78 -8.54
C SER A 829 -3.11 -41.88 -9.04
N ARG A 830 -2.52 -42.23 -10.19
CA ARG A 830 -1.50 -41.40 -10.85
C ARG A 830 -2.16 -40.29 -11.65
N VAL A 831 -1.85 -39.03 -11.36
CA VAL A 831 -2.25 -37.89 -12.20
C VAL A 831 -1.24 -37.76 -13.34
N LEU A 832 -1.66 -38.08 -14.56
CA LEU A 832 -0.82 -37.98 -15.77
C LEU A 832 -0.53 -36.52 -16.12
N GLY A 833 -1.52 -35.67 -15.90
CA GLY A 833 -1.37 -34.24 -16.09
C GLY A 833 -2.68 -33.47 -15.94
N THR A 834 -2.58 -32.16 -16.11
CA THR A 834 -3.68 -31.21 -15.95
C THR A 834 -4.05 -30.55 -17.28
N VAL A 835 -5.34 -30.26 -17.46
CA VAL A 835 -5.88 -29.54 -18.63
C VAL A 835 -6.52 -28.26 -18.14
N PHE A 836 -6.01 -27.11 -18.57
CA PHE A 836 -6.57 -25.81 -18.17
C PHE A 836 -7.70 -25.42 -19.12
N THR A 837 -8.94 -25.53 -18.66
CA THR A 837 -10.16 -25.40 -19.47
C THR A 837 -10.77 -24.00 -19.39
N MET A 838 -11.51 -23.62 -20.43
CA MET A 838 -12.22 -22.35 -20.56
C MET A 838 -11.32 -21.12 -20.39
N THR A 839 -10.08 -21.20 -20.88
CA THR A 839 -9.18 -20.06 -20.88
C THR A 839 -9.70 -18.99 -21.85
N PRO A 840 -9.50 -17.69 -21.56
CA PRO A 840 -9.94 -16.63 -22.47
C PRO A 840 -9.24 -16.75 -23.82
N GLU A 841 -9.95 -16.49 -24.92
CA GLU A 841 -9.33 -16.42 -26.25
C GLU A 841 -8.22 -15.36 -26.23
N GLY A 842 -6.98 -15.80 -26.43
CA GLY A 842 -5.84 -14.91 -26.43
C GLY A 842 -5.90 -13.97 -27.62
N LYS A 843 -6.16 -12.67 -27.39
CA LYS A 843 -5.62 -11.62 -28.26
C LYS A 843 -4.10 -11.65 -28.11
N GLY A 844 -3.45 -12.45 -28.95
CA GLY A 844 -2.00 -12.63 -29.13
C GLY A 844 -1.12 -12.06 -28.04
N LYS A 845 -0.83 -12.85 -27.00
CA LYS A 845 0.35 -12.80 -26.11
C LYS A 845 0.14 -13.77 -24.94
N SER A 846 0.38 -15.06 -25.18
CA SER A 846 0.78 -16.09 -24.19
C SER A 846 0.62 -17.52 -24.77
N SER A 847 0.86 -17.71 -26.07
CA SER A 847 1.17 -19.05 -26.57
C SER A 847 2.67 -19.22 -26.42
N TYR A 848 3.09 -19.95 -25.39
CA TYR A 848 4.47 -20.41 -25.24
C TYR A 848 4.68 -21.57 -26.21
N SER A 849 4.65 -21.29 -27.52
CA SER A 849 4.90 -22.27 -28.57
C SER A 849 6.41 -22.53 -28.64
N TYR A 850 6.83 -23.71 -28.17
CA TYR A 850 8.14 -24.27 -28.47
C TYR A 850 8.15 -24.71 -29.95
N SER A 851 8.46 -23.78 -30.87
CA SER A 851 8.67 -24.11 -32.28
C SER A 851 10.15 -24.39 -32.53
N TYR A 852 10.48 -25.66 -32.76
CA TYR A 852 11.76 -26.08 -33.34
C TYR A 852 11.89 -25.48 -34.75
N GLY A 853 12.80 -24.52 -34.94
CA GLY A 853 13.14 -23.97 -36.24
C GLY A 853 14.14 -24.86 -36.97
N TYR A 854 13.68 -25.60 -37.98
CA TYR A 854 14.57 -26.17 -38.98
C TYR A 854 15.15 -25.02 -39.80
N GLY A 855 16.47 -24.84 -39.73
CA GLY A 855 17.18 -23.85 -40.52
C GLY A 855 17.18 -24.23 -42.00
N THR A 856 16.40 -23.52 -42.81
CA THR A 856 16.67 -23.40 -44.24
C THR A 856 17.46 -22.13 -44.47
N ALA A 857 18.77 -22.31 -44.60
CA ALA A 857 19.66 -21.29 -45.12
C ALA A 857 19.22 -20.89 -46.54
N SER A 858 19.01 -19.61 -46.76
CA SER A 858 19.06 -19.02 -48.10
C SER A 858 19.84 -17.73 -48.00
N ALA A 859 21.05 -17.82 -48.56
CA ALA A 859 21.98 -16.72 -48.73
C ALA A 859 21.52 -15.81 -49.87
N THR A 860 21.68 -14.50 -49.67
CA THR A 860 21.94 -13.39 -50.62
C THR A 860 21.37 -12.13 -49.96
N GLY A 861 22.01 -10.97 -49.90
CA GLY A 861 23.23 -10.42 -50.45
C GLY A 861 23.11 -8.92 -50.21
N SER A 862 24.13 -8.28 -49.66
CA SER A 862 24.13 -6.84 -49.38
C SER A 862 24.11 -6.03 -50.68
N SER A 863 23.34 -4.93 -50.72
CA SER A 863 23.84 -3.67 -51.28
C SER A 863 22.96 -2.47 -50.89
N SER A 864 23.67 -1.38 -50.70
CA SER A 864 23.29 -0.02 -50.31
C SER A 864 22.63 0.81 -51.42
N GLY A 865 21.83 1.80 -51.03
CA GLY A 865 21.69 3.06 -51.77
C GLY A 865 20.24 3.54 -51.98
N GLY A 866 19.88 4.68 -51.39
CA GLY A 866 18.92 5.61 -52.02
C GLY A 866 19.67 6.53 -53.02
N PRO A 867 19.05 7.57 -53.63
CA PRO A 867 17.69 8.12 -53.38
C PRO A 867 16.91 8.56 -54.67
N VAL A 868 15.76 9.23 -54.48
CA VAL A 868 15.14 10.33 -55.31
C VAL A 868 13.92 10.04 -56.26
N SER A 869 12.81 10.71 -55.91
CA SER A 869 11.72 11.44 -56.63
C SER A 869 10.79 10.89 -57.76
N GLU A 870 9.50 11.22 -57.55
CA GLU A 870 8.50 11.85 -58.46
C GLU A 870 7.71 11.06 -59.54
N SER A 871 6.40 10.91 -59.23
CA SER A 871 5.22 11.47 -59.96
C SER A 871 4.50 10.71 -61.10
N VAL A 872 3.15 10.87 -61.07
CA VAL A 872 2.13 10.71 -62.14
C VAL A 872 1.69 9.23 -62.38
N GLU A 873 0.42 8.81 -62.42
CA GLU A 873 -0.81 9.34 -63.05
C GLU A 873 -2.06 8.61 -62.49
N THR A 874 -3.21 9.29 -62.42
CA THR A 874 -4.55 8.67 -62.24
C THR A 874 -5.17 8.33 -63.61
N PRO A 875 -6.25 7.53 -63.65
CA PRO A 875 -7.47 8.12 -64.17
C PRO A 875 -8.77 7.75 -63.43
N HIS A 876 -9.68 8.73 -63.48
CA HIS A 876 -11.15 8.71 -63.35
C HIS A 876 -11.82 7.37 -63.78
N GLN A 877 -13.01 6.99 -63.31
CA GLN A 877 -14.26 7.75 -63.38
C GLN A 877 -15.37 7.03 -62.58
N GLU A 878 -16.13 7.82 -61.83
CA GLU A 878 -17.43 7.57 -61.19
C GLU A 878 -18.55 7.45 -62.27
N PRO A 879 -19.83 7.06 -61.96
CA PRO A 879 -20.70 8.02 -61.25
C PRO A 879 -21.94 7.48 -60.49
N HIS A 880 -22.49 8.41 -59.69
CA HIS A 880 -23.91 8.74 -59.44
C HIS A 880 -24.60 8.34 -58.12
N ASP A 881 -24.64 9.36 -57.24
CA ASP A 881 -25.72 9.79 -56.34
C ASP A 881 -27.14 9.65 -56.89
N ILE A 882 -28.12 9.44 -55.99
CA ILE A 882 -29.37 10.24 -55.89
C ILE A 882 -29.82 10.27 -54.40
N ASP A 883 -29.64 11.44 -53.77
CA ASP A 883 -30.62 12.34 -53.09
C ASP A 883 -31.65 11.79 -52.08
N ALA A 884 -32.10 12.51 -51.04
CA ALA A 884 -31.82 13.85 -50.55
C ALA A 884 -32.41 14.03 -49.13
N GLU A 885 -31.70 14.86 -48.37
CA GLU A 885 -32.13 15.93 -47.45
C GLU A 885 -33.58 15.98 -46.93
N ASN A 886 -33.72 15.98 -45.60
CA ASN A 886 -33.93 17.22 -44.82
C ASN A 886 -33.57 17.02 -43.34
#